data_AF-A0A2G5D0U0-F1
#
_entry.id   AF-A0A2G5D0U0-F1
#
_cell.length_a   1.000
_cell.length_b   1.000
_cell.length_c   1.000
_cell.angle_alpha   90.00
_cell.angle_beta   90.00
_cell.angle_gamma   90.00
#
_symmetry.space_group_name_H-M   'P 1'
#
loop_
_entity.id
_entity.type
_entity.pdbx_description
1 polymer ?
#
loop_
_entity_poly.entity_id
_entity_poly.type
_entity_poly.pdbx_seq_one_letter_code
_entity_poly.pdbx_strand_id
1 'polypeptide(L)'
;MEKDKYAELRETIEKIELVDSHAHNIIPLESTTTTLPFLRAFSEAEGDALSYAPHTLSFKRSLRDIAELYECDKSLDGVEDHRKSLGLSSITSKCFEASKISVLLIDDGLDMENMFDVEWHRSFVPFVGRIVRIEHLAEKILNNEIPNGGTWTLDGFIEIFVKTLKLVAEKAVALKSIVAYRSGLEIDPSVSKKDAAEGLNDVLNSGKPVRLMNKSFIDYILIHSLDVALCFDLPLQIHTGFGDKDLDLRMSNPLHLRTLLEDERYSKCCIVILHASYPFCKEASYLASVYPQVYLDFGLAVPKLSVSGMVSSVKELLELAPIKKVMFSTDGYAFPETFYLGAKRAREVVLSVLCDACDDGDLTIREAVEAADDIFRLNSVRLYKIDGINSPSKITIPHITLRVENKVLQDDVVFVRMIWVDTSGQHRCRAVPAKRFGTVVKDGVGLTVASMALRSSVDAPADGSGLTGVGEIRLIPDLSTKCRIPWAHQEEMVLADMQIKYGEAWDYCPREALRRVSKVLKDEFNLEMDVGFENEFYLLKNVSREGKDNWVPVDSTPYCSSSAFDAASSLFQEVNSCLQSVNIPVEQFHAEAGNGQFEVVFGHTVCNHAADNLIFAREVIRAVARKNGLLATFVPK
;
A
#
# COMPACT_ATOMS: atom_id res chain seq x y z
N MET A 1 -4.93 41.81 -3.73
CA MET A 1 -4.15 40.65 -4.18
C MET A 1 -4.14 39.66 -3.06
N GLU A 2 -4.99 38.66 -3.16
CA GLU A 2 -4.97 37.50 -2.26
C GLU A 2 -3.64 36.78 -2.49
N LYS A 3 -2.87 36.51 -1.42
CA LYS A 3 -1.65 35.71 -1.55
C LYS A 3 -2.06 34.32 -2.02
N ASP A 4 -1.47 33.84 -3.10
CA ASP A 4 -1.67 32.46 -3.55
C ASP A 4 -1.30 31.51 -2.40
N LYS A 5 -2.32 30.80 -1.88
CA LYS A 5 -2.23 29.91 -0.71
C LYS A 5 -1.10 28.89 -0.86
N TYR A 6 -0.80 28.45 -2.09
CA TYR A 6 0.14 27.37 -2.39
C TYR A 6 1.41 27.85 -3.11
N ALA A 7 1.72 29.15 -3.06
CA ALA A 7 2.88 29.71 -3.75
C ALA A 7 4.19 29.00 -3.39
N GLU A 8 4.42 28.73 -2.10
CA GLU A 8 5.64 28.07 -1.61
C GLU A 8 5.76 26.62 -2.11
N LEU A 9 4.66 25.85 -2.07
CA LEU A 9 4.63 24.49 -2.58
C LEU A 9 4.88 24.45 -4.09
N ARG A 10 4.22 25.34 -4.85
CA ARG A 10 4.42 25.42 -6.30
C ARG A 10 5.84 25.80 -6.66
N GLU A 11 6.40 26.84 -6.02
CA GLU A 11 7.78 27.28 -6.25
C GLU A 11 8.79 26.16 -5.92
N THR A 12 8.54 25.40 -4.85
CA THR A 12 9.36 24.25 -4.47
C THR A 12 9.28 23.16 -5.53
N ILE A 13 8.06 22.71 -5.90
CA ILE A 13 7.86 21.70 -6.93
C ILE A 13 8.43 22.13 -8.28
N GLU A 14 8.40 23.40 -8.65
CA GLU A 14 9.01 23.88 -9.90
C GLU A 14 10.55 23.83 -9.85
N LYS A 15 11.17 23.99 -8.68
CA LYS A 15 12.63 24.09 -8.52
C LYS A 15 13.32 22.77 -8.19
N ILE A 16 12.63 21.79 -7.62
CA ILE A 16 13.23 20.50 -7.23
C ILE A 16 13.89 19.83 -8.45
N GLU A 17 15.14 19.42 -8.27
CA GLU A 17 15.84 18.51 -9.18
C GLU A 17 15.34 17.08 -8.97
N LEU A 18 14.96 16.40 -10.05
CA LEU A 18 14.34 15.09 -9.98
C LEU A 18 15.37 13.97 -9.95
N VAL A 19 15.03 12.90 -9.23
CA VAL A 19 15.65 11.59 -9.36
C VAL A 19 14.68 10.68 -10.10
N ASP A 20 14.97 10.46 -11.38
CA ASP A 20 14.19 9.54 -12.20
C ASP A 20 14.64 8.10 -11.89
N SER A 21 13.87 7.43 -11.03
CA SER A 21 14.26 6.14 -10.44
C SER A 21 14.06 4.93 -11.35
N HIS A 22 13.38 5.10 -12.48
CA HIS A 22 13.24 4.06 -13.50
C HIS A 22 12.97 4.66 -14.88
N ALA A 23 13.87 4.37 -15.82
CA ALA A 23 13.72 4.70 -17.23
C ALA A 23 14.54 3.72 -18.10
N HIS A 24 14.56 3.97 -19.41
CA HIS A 24 15.22 3.14 -20.42
C HIS A 24 16.08 3.97 -21.36
N ASN A 25 16.88 3.31 -22.19
CA ASN A 25 17.80 3.98 -23.10
C ASN A 25 17.06 4.70 -24.25
N ILE A 26 17.67 5.80 -24.72
CA ILE A 26 17.26 6.54 -25.92
C ILE A 26 17.78 5.83 -27.19
N ILE A 27 17.05 5.95 -28.29
CA ILE A 27 17.44 5.46 -29.62
C ILE A 27 17.89 6.61 -30.54
N PRO A 28 18.71 6.32 -31.57
CA PRO A 28 19.00 7.25 -32.66
C PRO A 28 17.73 7.70 -33.39
N LEU A 29 17.73 8.95 -33.87
CA LEU A 29 16.62 9.52 -34.65
C LEU A 29 16.35 8.77 -35.97
N GLU A 30 17.39 8.20 -36.58
CA GLU A 30 17.31 7.44 -37.83
C GLU A 30 18.11 6.14 -37.68
N SER A 31 17.40 5.03 -37.46
CA SER A 31 17.95 3.67 -37.59
C SER A 31 17.83 3.23 -39.06
N THR A 32 18.89 2.67 -39.63
CA THR A 32 18.98 2.29 -41.05
C THR A 32 18.16 1.05 -41.41
N THR A 33 17.61 0.33 -40.42
CA THR A 33 16.97 -0.99 -40.60
C THR A 33 15.52 -1.03 -40.14
N THR A 34 15.11 -0.28 -39.12
CA THR A 34 13.69 -0.13 -38.73
C THR A 34 13.49 1.14 -37.90
N THR A 35 12.71 2.10 -38.40
CA THR A 35 12.40 3.34 -37.67
C THR A 35 11.24 3.09 -36.70
N LEU A 36 11.51 3.08 -35.39
CA LEU A 36 10.45 3.08 -34.38
C LEU A 36 9.62 4.38 -34.56
N PRO A 37 8.32 4.30 -34.89
CA PRO A 37 7.55 5.50 -35.18
C PRO A 37 7.44 6.36 -33.92
N PHE A 38 7.59 7.67 -34.06
CA PHE A 38 7.52 8.61 -32.93
C PHE A 38 6.19 8.52 -32.17
N LEU A 39 5.13 8.03 -32.83
CA LEU A 39 3.85 7.74 -32.22
C LEU A 39 3.94 6.79 -30.99
N ARG A 40 4.96 5.93 -30.92
CA ARG A 40 5.24 5.07 -29.75
C ARG A 40 5.56 5.85 -28.49
N ALA A 41 6.08 7.09 -28.58
CA ALA A 41 6.25 7.96 -27.42
C ALA A 41 4.95 8.13 -26.61
N PHE A 42 3.80 8.02 -27.27
CA PHE A 42 2.48 8.27 -26.67
C PHE A 42 1.69 7.01 -26.31
N SER A 43 2.15 5.81 -26.67
CA SER A 43 1.35 4.58 -26.54
C SER A 43 2.18 3.31 -26.45
N GLU A 44 1.77 2.40 -25.56
CA GLU A 44 2.29 1.03 -25.47
C GLU A 44 1.75 0.12 -26.58
N ALA A 45 0.80 0.60 -27.40
CA ALA A 45 0.26 -0.15 -28.52
C ALA A 45 1.27 -0.33 -29.66
N GLU A 46 1.14 -1.44 -30.38
CA GLU A 46 1.92 -1.76 -31.58
C GLU A 46 1.00 -2.18 -32.73
N GLY A 47 1.55 -2.23 -33.95
CA GLY A 47 0.81 -2.61 -35.15
C GLY A 47 -0.41 -1.70 -35.39
N ASP A 48 -1.51 -2.29 -35.86
CA ASP A 48 -2.72 -1.54 -36.21
C ASP A 48 -3.32 -0.76 -35.03
N ALA A 49 -3.16 -1.25 -33.80
CA ALA A 49 -3.65 -0.57 -32.61
C ALA A 49 -2.95 0.77 -32.38
N LEU A 50 -1.68 0.89 -32.77
CA LEU A 50 -0.92 2.14 -32.66
C LEU A 50 -1.53 3.26 -33.51
N SER A 51 -2.16 2.94 -34.65
CA SER A 51 -2.80 3.93 -35.53
C SER A 51 -3.93 4.72 -34.84
N TYR A 52 -4.49 4.18 -33.75
CA TYR A 52 -5.52 4.84 -32.95
C TYR A 52 -4.96 5.72 -31.83
N ALA A 53 -3.66 5.65 -31.53
CA ALA A 53 -3.02 6.48 -30.50
C ALA A 53 -3.29 7.99 -30.67
N PRO A 54 -3.33 8.57 -31.89
CA PRO A 54 -3.64 9.98 -32.11
C PRO A 54 -5.01 10.43 -31.60
N HIS A 55 -5.93 9.50 -31.33
CA HIS A 55 -7.28 9.76 -30.83
C HIS A 55 -7.39 9.70 -29.30
N THR A 56 -6.29 9.44 -28.59
CA THR A 56 -6.26 9.37 -27.12
C THR A 56 -6.08 10.75 -26.48
N LEU A 57 -6.60 10.93 -25.26
CA LEU A 57 -6.38 12.14 -24.47
C LEU A 57 -4.89 12.39 -24.20
N SER A 58 -4.16 11.31 -23.91
CA SER A 58 -2.71 11.37 -23.64
C SER A 58 -1.94 11.90 -24.83
N PHE A 59 -2.19 11.38 -26.04
CA PHE A 59 -1.56 11.89 -27.25
C PHE A 59 -1.85 13.38 -27.47
N LYS A 60 -3.13 13.78 -27.47
CA LYS A 60 -3.51 15.18 -27.76
C LYS A 60 -2.89 16.17 -26.78
N ARG A 61 -2.77 15.78 -25.52
CA ARG A 61 -2.17 16.61 -24.47
C ARG A 61 -0.65 16.66 -24.62
N SER A 62 -0.01 15.51 -24.71
CA SER A 62 1.44 15.38 -24.77
C SER A 62 2.03 15.99 -26.03
N LEU A 63 1.36 15.87 -27.19
CA LEU A 63 1.76 16.54 -28.42
C LEU A 63 1.79 18.06 -28.26
N ARG A 64 0.79 18.64 -27.56
CA ARG A 64 0.79 20.08 -27.29
C ARG A 64 1.92 20.49 -26.34
N ASP A 65 2.22 19.68 -25.34
CA ASP A 65 3.31 19.96 -24.39
C ASP A 65 4.68 19.93 -25.07
N ILE A 66 4.88 19.00 -26.00
CA ILE A 66 6.12 18.92 -26.80
C ILE A 66 6.19 20.08 -27.78
N ALA A 67 5.10 20.37 -28.51
CA ALA A 67 5.07 21.49 -29.44
C ALA A 67 5.31 22.85 -28.74
N GLU A 68 4.79 23.01 -27.52
CA GLU A 68 5.07 24.16 -26.66
C GLU A 68 6.54 24.21 -26.22
N LEU A 69 7.11 23.08 -25.78
CA LEU A 69 8.54 23.01 -25.46
C LEU A 69 9.39 23.41 -26.66
N TYR A 70 9.05 22.94 -27.85
CA TYR A 70 9.79 23.18 -29.09
C TYR A 70 9.49 24.51 -29.76
N GLU A 71 8.44 25.21 -29.32
CA GLU A 71 7.94 26.43 -29.97
C GLU A 71 7.61 26.19 -31.47
N CYS A 72 7.02 25.03 -31.78
CA CYS A 72 6.69 24.61 -33.14
C CYS A 72 5.18 24.41 -33.35
N ASP A 73 4.79 24.03 -34.56
CA ASP A 73 3.40 23.72 -34.89
C ASP A 73 2.85 22.58 -34.03
N LYS A 74 1.60 22.74 -33.56
CA LYS A 74 0.90 21.78 -32.68
C LYS A 74 0.33 20.59 -33.45
N SER A 75 1.11 20.04 -34.37
CA SER A 75 0.81 18.86 -35.19
C SER A 75 1.91 17.82 -35.04
N LEU A 76 1.60 16.56 -35.36
CA LEU A 76 2.61 15.48 -35.32
C LEU A 76 3.74 15.79 -36.30
N ASP A 77 3.39 16.14 -37.54
CA ASP A 77 4.35 16.51 -38.58
C ASP A 77 5.23 17.69 -38.16
N GLY A 78 4.66 18.73 -37.55
CA GLY A 78 5.41 19.90 -37.09
C GLY A 78 6.44 19.55 -36.01
N VAL A 79 6.06 18.66 -35.08
CA VAL A 79 6.98 18.14 -34.07
C VAL A 79 8.05 17.25 -34.70
N GLU A 80 7.70 16.35 -35.61
CA GLU A 80 8.66 15.47 -36.28
C GLU A 80 9.66 16.23 -37.16
N ASP A 81 9.21 17.26 -37.88
CA ASP A 81 10.07 18.13 -38.69
C ASP A 81 11.00 18.97 -37.81
N HIS A 82 10.50 19.49 -36.68
CA HIS A 82 11.36 20.15 -35.69
C HIS A 82 12.42 19.17 -35.16
N ARG A 83 12.02 17.93 -34.83
CA ARG A 83 12.93 16.89 -34.35
C ARG A 83 14.04 16.58 -35.37
N LYS A 84 13.68 16.44 -36.64
CA LYS A 84 14.66 16.20 -37.72
C LYS A 84 15.61 17.39 -37.90
N SER A 85 15.10 18.62 -37.84
CA SER A 85 15.91 19.82 -38.06
C SER A 85 16.90 20.12 -36.92
N LEU A 86 16.50 19.89 -35.66
CA LEU A 86 17.31 20.23 -34.49
C LEU A 86 18.35 19.14 -34.15
N GLY A 87 18.03 17.89 -34.46
CA GLY A 87 18.87 16.73 -34.18
C GLY A 87 18.80 16.23 -32.73
N LEU A 88 19.19 14.97 -32.53
CA LEU A 88 18.91 14.23 -31.29
C LEU A 88 19.57 14.85 -30.06
N SER A 89 20.84 15.25 -30.16
CA SER A 89 21.58 15.80 -29.01
C SER A 89 20.89 17.06 -28.49
N SER A 90 20.52 17.98 -29.38
CA SER A 90 19.87 19.24 -29.03
C SER A 90 18.49 19.03 -28.42
N ILE A 91 17.70 18.11 -28.99
CA ILE A 91 16.39 17.70 -28.45
C ILE A 91 16.54 17.11 -27.05
N THR A 92 17.53 16.24 -26.88
CA THR A 92 17.81 15.59 -25.61
C THR A 92 18.16 16.62 -24.56
N SER A 93 19.11 17.52 -24.84
CA SER A 93 19.43 18.65 -23.95
C SER A 93 18.19 19.46 -23.59
N LYS A 94 17.37 19.85 -24.57
CA LYS A 94 16.17 20.64 -24.35
C LYS A 94 15.13 19.93 -23.46
N CYS A 95 14.93 18.63 -23.66
CA CYS A 95 14.02 17.83 -22.84
C CYS A 95 14.54 17.68 -21.40
N PHE A 96 15.82 17.33 -21.21
CA PHE A 96 16.39 17.14 -19.88
C PHE A 96 16.50 18.45 -19.07
N GLU A 97 16.87 19.56 -19.72
CA GLU A 97 16.87 20.90 -19.12
C GLU A 97 15.47 21.29 -18.63
N ALA A 98 14.44 21.08 -19.45
CA ALA A 98 13.06 21.36 -19.07
C ALA A 98 12.55 20.43 -17.96
N SER A 99 13.03 19.19 -17.90
CA SER A 99 12.66 18.20 -16.89
C SER A 99 13.29 18.49 -15.52
N LYS A 100 14.47 19.10 -15.51
CA LYS A 100 15.36 19.23 -14.34
C LYS A 100 15.64 17.88 -13.68
N ILE A 101 15.86 16.84 -14.48
CA ILE A 101 16.33 15.54 -14.00
C ILE A 101 17.82 15.66 -13.71
N SER A 102 18.22 15.35 -12.49
CA SER A 102 19.63 15.38 -12.04
C SER A 102 20.24 13.99 -11.95
N VAL A 103 19.39 12.98 -11.74
CA VAL A 103 19.76 11.57 -11.64
C VAL A 103 18.84 10.77 -12.53
N LEU A 104 19.44 9.92 -13.35
CA LEU A 104 18.72 8.99 -14.21
C LEU A 104 19.13 7.55 -13.93
N LEU A 105 18.18 6.70 -13.54
CA LEU A 105 18.43 5.27 -13.34
C LEU A 105 17.85 4.48 -14.52
N ILE A 106 18.72 3.80 -15.27
CA ILE A 106 18.38 3.20 -16.57
C ILE A 106 18.35 1.68 -16.46
N ASP A 107 17.19 1.08 -16.70
CA ASP A 107 17.04 -0.34 -17.04
C ASP A 107 17.50 -0.56 -18.49
N ASP A 108 18.69 -1.13 -18.62
CA ASP A 108 19.39 -1.39 -19.88
C ASP A 108 18.98 -2.71 -20.56
N GLY A 109 17.94 -3.36 -20.04
CA GLY A 109 17.46 -4.63 -20.54
C GLY A 109 16.31 -4.57 -21.52
N LEU A 110 15.82 -3.36 -21.84
CA LEU A 110 14.86 -3.18 -22.92
C LEU A 110 15.62 -3.24 -24.25
N ASP A 111 15.43 -4.31 -25.02
CA ASP A 111 16.18 -4.49 -26.27
C ASP A 111 15.44 -3.85 -27.45
N MET A 112 15.95 -2.74 -27.95
CA MET A 112 15.57 -2.17 -29.24
C MET A 112 16.83 -1.92 -30.07
N GLU A 113 16.69 -2.06 -31.40
CA GLU A 113 17.82 -1.84 -32.30
C GLU A 113 18.48 -0.47 -32.07
N ASN A 114 19.80 -0.50 -31.90
CA ASN A 114 20.68 0.66 -31.83
C ASN A 114 20.46 1.59 -30.63
N MET A 115 19.89 1.14 -29.51
CA MET A 115 19.86 1.93 -28.28
C MET A 115 21.26 2.42 -27.87
N PHE A 116 21.37 3.67 -27.43
CA PHE A 116 22.61 4.20 -26.87
C PHE A 116 22.94 3.53 -25.55
N ASP A 117 24.22 3.32 -25.27
CA ASP A 117 24.67 2.81 -23.98
C ASP A 117 24.27 3.75 -22.82
N VAL A 118 24.16 3.19 -21.61
CA VAL A 118 23.82 3.93 -20.38
C VAL A 118 24.72 5.16 -20.22
N GLU A 119 26.02 5.05 -20.52
CA GLU A 119 27.00 6.13 -20.37
C GLU A 119 26.75 7.32 -21.29
N TRP A 120 26.07 7.15 -22.44
CA TRP A 120 25.73 8.25 -23.35
C TRP A 120 24.90 9.33 -22.66
N HIS A 121 24.02 8.91 -21.74
CA HIS A 121 23.08 9.78 -21.04
C HIS A 121 23.77 10.75 -20.06
N ARG A 122 25.03 10.47 -19.66
CA ARG A 122 25.82 11.38 -18.79
C ARG A 122 26.13 12.73 -19.44
N SER A 123 25.95 12.84 -20.76
CA SER A 123 26.08 14.11 -21.48
C SER A 123 24.94 15.08 -21.15
N PHE A 124 23.83 14.60 -20.57
CA PHE A 124 22.61 15.37 -20.35
C PHE A 124 22.21 15.46 -18.88
N VAL A 125 22.68 14.55 -18.03
CA VAL A 125 22.41 14.55 -16.59
C VAL A 125 23.68 14.33 -15.76
N PRO A 126 23.81 14.96 -14.57
CA PRO A 126 24.97 14.79 -13.70
C PRO A 126 25.27 13.35 -13.27
N PHE A 127 24.23 12.55 -13.02
CA PHE A 127 24.38 11.17 -12.57
C PHE A 127 23.52 10.22 -13.40
N VAL A 128 24.14 9.12 -13.84
CA VAL A 128 23.46 7.98 -14.45
C VAL A 128 23.81 6.71 -13.68
N GLY A 129 22.79 5.98 -13.24
CA GLY A 129 22.91 4.67 -12.60
C GLY A 129 22.34 3.56 -13.49
N ARG A 130 22.98 2.40 -13.49
CA ARG A 130 22.53 1.25 -14.28
C ARG A 130 21.65 0.31 -13.46
N ILE A 131 20.51 -0.08 -13.99
CA ILE A 131 19.61 -1.10 -13.46
C ILE A 131 19.72 -2.32 -14.37
N VAL A 132 19.91 -3.51 -13.80
CA VAL A 132 20.10 -4.75 -14.55
C VAL A 132 18.80 -5.55 -14.63
N ARG A 133 18.28 -5.76 -15.84
CA ARG A 133 17.13 -6.65 -16.08
C ARG A 133 17.55 -8.12 -16.05
N ILE A 134 17.02 -8.87 -15.10
CA ILE A 134 17.47 -10.24 -14.81
C ILE A 134 17.09 -11.22 -15.93
N GLU A 135 15.90 -11.06 -16.53
CA GLU A 135 15.43 -11.93 -17.61
C GLU A 135 16.27 -11.73 -18.87
N HIS A 136 16.59 -10.49 -19.21
CA HIS A 136 17.45 -10.18 -20.36
C HIS A 136 18.86 -10.73 -20.19
N LEU A 137 19.43 -10.62 -18.99
CA LEU A 137 20.74 -11.19 -18.69
C LEU A 137 20.74 -12.71 -18.86
N ALA A 138 19.70 -13.37 -18.35
CA ALA A 138 19.52 -14.82 -18.51
C ALA A 138 19.37 -15.23 -19.99
N GLU A 139 18.58 -14.50 -20.77
CA GLU A 139 18.42 -14.72 -22.22
C GLU A 139 19.72 -14.55 -22.98
N LYS A 140 20.50 -13.50 -22.68
CA LYS A 140 21.83 -13.29 -23.27
C LYS A 140 22.77 -14.47 -22.99
N ILE A 141 22.77 -14.98 -21.77
CA ILE A 141 23.60 -16.14 -21.40
C ILE A 141 23.17 -17.39 -22.18
N LEU A 142 21.87 -17.68 -22.24
CA LEU A 142 21.36 -18.88 -22.93
C LEU A 142 21.55 -18.83 -24.45
N ASN A 143 21.55 -17.63 -25.03
CA ASN A 143 21.77 -17.44 -26.46
C ASN A 143 23.25 -17.65 -26.86
N ASN A 144 24.20 -17.39 -25.96
CA ASN A 144 25.63 -17.60 -26.19
C ASN A 144 26.00 -19.09 -26.27
N GLU A 145 27.15 -19.38 -26.88
CA GLU A 145 27.69 -20.75 -26.93
C GLU A 145 28.12 -21.23 -25.53
N ILE A 146 27.85 -22.50 -25.24
CA ILE A 146 28.23 -23.12 -23.96
C ILE A 146 29.76 -23.23 -23.92
N PRO A 147 30.44 -22.74 -22.88
CA PRO A 147 31.92 -22.68 -22.82
C PRO A 147 32.67 -24.00 -23.07
N ASN A 148 31.99 -25.15 -22.97
CA ASN A 148 32.55 -26.49 -23.13
C ASN A 148 31.86 -27.34 -24.24
N GLY A 149 31.00 -26.77 -25.08
CA GLY A 149 30.37 -27.48 -26.22
C GLY A 149 29.32 -28.54 -25.88
N GLY A 150 28.74 -28.52 -24.67
CA GLY A 150 27.68 -29.45 -24.23
C GLY A 150 26.27 -28.91 -24.42
N THR A 151 25.29 -29.46 -23.68
CA THR A 151 23.94 -28.90 -23.54
C THR A 151 23.80 -28.16 -22.20
N TRP A 152 22.91 -27.17 -22.14
CA TRP A 152 22.64 -26.45 -20.90
C TRP A 152 22.04 -27.41 -19.85
N THR A 153 22.60 -27.40 -18.65
CA THR A 153 22.01 -28.02 -17.46
C THR A 153 21.59 -26.92 -16.50
N LEU A 154 20.62 -27.20 -15.63
CA LEU A 154 20.15 -26.20 -14.67
C LEU A 154 21.28 -25.68 -13.77
N ASP A 155 22.04 -26.59 -13.14
CA ASP A 155 23.12 -26.18 -12.23
C ASP A 155 24.23 -25.41 -12.99
N GLY A 156 24.60 -25.85 -14.20
CA GLY A 156 25.60 -25.15 -15.02
C GLY A 156 25.15 -23.76 -15.49
N PHE A 157 23.87 -23.63 -15.86
CA PHE A 157 23.28 -22.32 -16.17
C PHE A 157 23.28 -21.41 -14.95
N ILE A 158 22.80 -21.88 -13.81
CA ILE A 158 22.70 -21.06 -12.59
C ILE A 158 24.06 -20.63 -12.07
N GLU A 159 25.07 -21.50 -12.15
CA GLU A 159 26.45 -21.12 -11.82
C GLU A 159 26.92 -19.93 -12.68
N ILE A 160 26.72 -19.99 -14.00
CA ILE A 160 27.11 -18.92 -14.93
C ILE A 160 26.25 -17.67 -14.71
N PHE A 161 24.93 -17.83 -14.53
CA PHE A 161 23.99 -16.74 -14.32
C PHE A 161 24.31 -15.98 -13.03
N VAL A 162 24.40 -16.66 -11.88
CA VAL A 162 24.72 -16.01 -10.60
C VAL A 162 26.10 -15.37 -10.65
N LYS A 163 27.11 -16.04 -11.23
CA LYS A 163 28.45 -15.44 -11.38
C LYS A 163 28.40 -14.16 -12.21
N THR A 164 27.69 -14.18 -13.33
CA THR A 164 27.57 -13.01 -14.22
C THR A 164 26.76 -11.90 -13.56
N LEU A 165 25.65 -12.25 -12.89
CA LEU A 165 24.80 -11.31 -12.18
C LEU A 165 25.57 -10.60 -11.06
N LYS A 166 26.37 -11.31 -10.27
CA LYS A 166 27.24 -10.70 -9.24
C LYS A 166 28.23 -9.71 -9.83
N LEU A 167 28.87 -10.05 -10.96
CA LEU A 167 29.83 -9.17 -11.64
C LEU A 167 29.19 -7.87 -12.13
N VAL A 168 27.94 -7.92 -12.64
CA VAL A 168 27.23 -6.72 -13.08
C VAL A 168 26.59 -5.96 -11.91
N ALA A 169 26.18 -6.66 -10.85
CA ALA A 169 25.60 -6.08 -9.64
C ALA A 169 26.58 -5.17 -8.90
N GLU A 170 27.89 -5.47 -8.93
CA GLU A 170 28.95 -4.59 -8.37
C GLU A 170 28.93 -3.16 -8.92
N LYS A 171 28.38 -2.95 -10.13
CA LYS A 171 28.32 -1.66 -10.82
C LYS A 171 26.90 -1.17 -11.06
N ALA A 172 25.89 -1.91 -10.58
CA ALA A 172 24.50 -1.57 -10.73
C ALA A 172 23.99 -0.83 -9.50
N VAL A 173 22.92 -0.05 -9.66
CA VAL A 173 22.20 0.59 -8.54
C VAL A 173 20.96 -0.21 -8.12
N ALA A 174 20.47 -1.10 -8.99
CA ALA A 174 19.33 -1.96 -8.72
C ALA A 174 19.28 -3.13 -9.72
N LEU A 175 18.44 -4.11 -9.39
CA LEU A 175 17.98 -5.14 -10.32
C LEU A 175 16.55 -4.82 -10.77
N LYS A 176 16.14 -5.38 -11.90
CA LYS A 176 14.77 -5.30 -12.41
C LYS A 176 14.30 -6.68 -12.86
N SER A 177 13.06 -7.00 -12.53
CA SER A 177 12.31 -8.12 -13.08
C SER A 177 11.14 -7.64 -13.92
N ILE A 178 10.96 -8.27 -15.07
CA ILE A 178 9.78 -8.15 -15.95
C ILE A 178 8.91 -9.41 -15.89
N VAL A 179 8.94 -10.15 -14.78
CA VAL A 179 8.18 -11.42 -14.61
C VAL A 179 6.68 -11.28 -14.92
N ALA A 180 6.07 -10.11 -14.68
CA ALA A 180 4.71 -9.79 -15.08
C ALA A 180 4.44 -9.91 -16.60
N TYR A 181 5.42 -9.59 -17.45
CA TYR A 181 5.34 -9.77 -18.91
C TYR A 181 5.52 -11.22 -19.36
N ARG A 182 5.99 -12.12 -18.47
CA ARG A 182 6.41 -13.47 -18.85
C ARG A 182 5.48 -14.54 -18.29
N SER A 183 5.44 -14.65 -16.96
CA SER A 183 4.74 -15.71 -16.24
C SER A 183 3.82 -15.23 -15.11
N GLY A 184 3.72 -13.90 -14.92
CA GLY A 184 2.86 -13.29 -13.91
C GLY A 184 3.48 -13.20 -12.52
N LEU A 185 2.83 -12.43 -11.64
CA LEU A 185 3.37 -12.04 -10.33
C LEU A 185 3.19 -13.08 -9.20
N GLU A 186 2.55 -14.22 -9.45
CA GLU A 186 2.34 -15.27 -8.44
C GLU A 186 3.59 -16.14 -8.28
N ILE A 187 4.67 -15.57 -7.76
CA ILE A 187 5.98 -16.22 -7.67
C ILE A 187 5.97 -17.36 -6.65
N ASP A 188 6.46 -18.55 -7.04
CA ASP A 188 6.74 -19.65 -6.11
C ASP A 188 8.19 -19.57 -5.59
N PRO A 189 8.41 -19.12 -4.34
CA PRO A 189 9.76 -19.05 -3.78
C PRO A 189 10.34 -20.42 -3.41
N SER A 190 9.53 -21.48 -3.46
CA SER A 190 9.89 -22.86 -3.12
C SER A 190 10.00 -23.77 -4.34
N VAL A 191 10.00 -23.21 -5.55
CA VAL A 191 10.05 -23.96 -6.81
C VAL A 191 11.18 -24.99 -6.81
N SER A 192 10.84 -26.23 -7.17
CA SER A 192 11.78 -27.33 -7.06
C SER A 192 12.86 -27.27 -8.16
N LYS A 193 14.07 -27.77 -7.86
CA LYS A 193 15.13 -27.93 -8.87
C LYS A 193 14.68 -28.76 -10.07
N LYS A 194 13.80 -29.73 -9.85
CA LYS A 194 13.28 -30.59 -10.92
C LYS A 194 12.42 -29.78 -11.88
N ASP A 195 11.46 -29.02 -11.36
CA ASP A 195 10.53 -28.23 -12.18
C ASP A 195 11.27 -27.10 -12.92
N ALA A 196 12.26 -26.48 -12.26
CA ALA A 196 13.12 -25.49 -12.90
C ALA A 196 13.98 -26.09 -14.02
N ALA A 197 14.46 -27.33 -13.87
CA ALA A 197 15.24 -28.02 -14.91
C ALA A 197 14.37 -28.42 -16.11
N GLU A 198 13.15 -28.88 -15.87
CA GLU A 198 12.15 -29.12 -16.92
C GLU A 198 11.82 -27.81 -17.65
N GLY A 199 11.61 -26.72 -16.89
CA GLY A 199 11.34 -25.41 -17.46
C GLY A 199 12.49 -24.82 -18.29
N LEU A 200 13.74 -25.05 -17.90
CA LEU A 200 14.90 -24.71 -18.73
C LEU A 200 14.87 -25.46 -20.06
N ASN A 201 14.55 -26.76 -20.06
CA ASN A 201 14.47 -27.54 -21.29
C ASN A 201 13.35 -27.01 -22.22
N ASP A 202 12.20 -26.65 -21.67
CA ASP A 202 11.09 -26.05 -22.45
C ASP A 202 11.53 -24.75 -23.14
N VAL A 203 12.22 -23.88 -22.40
CA VAL A 203 12.75 -22.62 -22.91
C VAL A 203 13.76 -22.86 -24.05
N LEU A 204 14.66 -23.83 -23.90
CA LEU A 204 15.63 -24.17 -24.94
C LEU A 204 14.99 -24.79 -26.19
N ASN A 205 13.94 -25.59 -26.00
CA ASN A 205 13.21 -26.24 -27.09
C ASN A 205 12.32 -25.26 -27.87
N SER A 206 12.02 -24.09 -27.30
CA SER A 206 11.20 -23.05 -27.95
C SER A 206 11.91 -22.33 -29.10
N GLY A 207 13.22 -22.56 -29.27
CA GLY A 207 14.02 -22.03 -30.37
C GLY A 207 14.88 -20.81 -30.00
N LYS A 208 15.66 -20.33 -30.98
CA LYS A 208 16.48 -19.12 -30.86
C LYS A 208 15.88 -17.96 -31.68
N PRO A 209 15.98 -16.70 -31.21
CA PRO A 209 16.55 -16.29 -29.93
C PRO A 209 15.72 -16.78 -28.75
N VAL A 210 16.40 -17.16 -27.67
CA VAL A 210 15.76 -17.66 -26.44
C VAL A 210 14.93 -16.53 -25.83
N ARG A 211 13.68 -16.86 -25.50
CA ARG A 211 12.77 -16.01 -24.74
C ARG A 211 12.24 -16.78 -23.53
N LEU A 212 12.44 -16.26 -22.33
CA LEU A 212 11.95 -16.87 -21.10
C LEU A 212 10.44 -16.75 -20.98
N MET A 213 9.73 -17.88 -21.05
CA MET A 213 8.28 -17.94 -20.84
C MET A 213 7.87 -19.00 -19.80
N ASN A 214 8.76 -19.94 -19.44
CA ASN A 214 8.42 -20.98 -18.49
C ASN A 214 8.48 -20.45 -17.05
N LYS A 215 7.35 -20.53 -16.36
CA LYS A 215 7.16 -20.00 -15.00
C LYS A 215 8.14 -20.57 -14.00
N SER A 216 8.27 -21.90 -13.89
CA SER A 216 9.13 -22.53 -12.89
C SER A 216 10.59 -22.11 -13.04
N PHE A 217 11.05 -21.95 -14.29
CA PHE A 217 12.41 -21.48 -14.54
C PHE A 217 12.60 -19.99 -14.26
N ILE A 218 11.62 -19.14 -14.60
CA ILE A 218 11.66 -17.70 -14.30
C ILE A 218 11.63 -17.45 -12.79
N ASP A 219 10.72 -18.12 -12.07
CA ASP A 219 10.63 -18.03 -10.61
C ASP A 219 11.97 -18.45 -9.99
N TYR A 220 12.58 -19.54 -10.48
CA TYR A 220 13.89 -19.98 -10.00
C TYR A 220 15.00 -18.95 -10.26
N ILE A 221 15.04 -18.33 -11.46
CA ILE A 221 15.97 -17.23 -11.77
C ILE A 221 15.76 -16.04 -10.83
N LEU A 222 14.50 -15.67 -10.56
CA LEU A 222 14.14 -14.57 -9.68
C LEU A 222 14.61 -14.81 -8.25
N ILE A 223 14.44 -16.02 -7.72
CA ILE A 223 14.91 -16.41 -6.38
C ILE A 223 16.44 -16.30 -6.27
N HIS A 224 17.20 -16.83 -7.25
CA HIS A 224 18.66 -16.66 -7.28
C HIS A 224 19.08 -15.19 -7.45
N SER A 225 18.28 -14.38 -8.14
CA SER A 225 18.52 -12.95 -8.30
C SER A 225 18.28 -12.17 -6.99
N LEU A 226 17.28 -12.56 -6.20
CA LEU A 226 17.03 -12.00 -4.87
C LEU A 226 18.17 -12.30 -3.90
N ASP A 227 18.76 -13.50 -3.96
CA ASP A 227 19.95 -13.84 -3.18
C ASP A 227 21.13 -12.90 -3.53
N VAL A 228 21.29 -12.56 -4.81
CA VAL A 228 22.30 -11.58 -5.25
C VAL A 228 21.92 -10.16 -4.79
N ALA A 229 20.64 -9.77 -4.92
CA ALA A 229 20.16 -8.47 -4.46
C ALA A 229 20.44 -8.26 -2.96
N LEU A 230 20.20 -9.28 -2.11
CA LEU A 230 20.55 -9.25 -0.69
C LEU A 230 22.06 -9.14 -0.45
N CYS A 231 22.85 -9.88 -1.21
CA CYS A 231 24.31 -9.90 -1.06
C CYS A 231 24.94 -8.54 -1.37
N PHE A 232 24.36 -7.78 -2.30
CA PHE A 232 24.84 -6.46 -2.72
C PHE A 232 24.02 -5.30 -2.14
N ASP A 233 22.97 -5.62 -1.37
CA ASP A 233 22.01 -4.66 -0.80
C ASP A 233 21.44 -3.74 -1.89
N LEU A 234 20.97 -4.35 -2.98
CA LEU A 234 20.36 -3.69 -4.13
C LEU A 234 18.83 -3.79 -4.06
N PRO A 235 18.10 -2.70 -4.37
CA PRO A 235 16.67 -2.79 -4.63
C PRO A 235 16.39 -3.69 -5.85
N LEU A 236 15.28 -4.43 -5.81
CA LEU A 236 14.72 -5.14 -6.94
C LEU A 236 13.42 -4.46 -7.36
N GLN A 237 13.42 -3.90 -8.57
CA GLN A 237 12.24 -3.36 -9.20
C GLN A 237 11.44 -4.47 -9.88
N ILE A 238 10.12 -4.44 -9.76
CA ILE A 238 9.21 -5.39 -10.39
C ILE A 238 8.17 -4.60 -11.18
N HIS A 239 8.10 -4.86 -12.49
CA HIS A 239 7.03 -4.30 -13.31
C HIS A 239 5.67 -4.84 -12.84
N THR A 240 4.69 -3.96 -12.65
CA THR A 240 3.32 -4.33 -12.25
C THR A 240 2.29 -3.49 -12.99
N GLY A 241 1.04 -3.97 -13.04
CA GLY A 241 -0.01 -3.28 -13.78
C GLY A 241 0.14 -3.40 -15.30
N PHE A 242 -0.27 -2.35 -16.00
CA PHE A 242 -0.43 -2.38 -17.45
C PHE A 242 0.89 -2.26 -18.23
N GLY A 243 0.86 -2.85 -19.43
CA GLY A 243 1.92 -2.81 -20.42
C GLY A 243 1.36 -2.91 -21.84
N ASP A 244 2.16 -3.39 -22.78
CA ASP A 244 1.72 -3.69 -24.14
C ASP A 244 0.94 -5.01 -24.22
N LYS A 245 0.67 -5.49 -25.44
CA LYS A 245 -0.10 -6.71 -25.70
C LYS A 245 0.57 -8.02 -25.25
N ASP A 246 1.88 -8.00 -24.98
CA ASP A 246 2.66 -9.15 -24.52
C ASP A 246 2.38 -9.43 -23.03
N LEU A 247 1.95 -8.43 -22.28
CA LEU A 247 1.59 -8.54 -20.87
C LEU A 247 0.14 -9.00 -20.67
N ASP A 248 -0.05 -10.02 -19.82
CA ASP A 248 -1.38 -10.37 -19.32
C ASP A 248 -1.71 -9.55 -18.07
N LEU A 249 -2.54 -8.51 -18.25
CA LEU A 249 -2.92 -7.59 -17.17
C LEU A 249 -3.53 -8.34 -15.97
N ARG A 250 -4.22 -9.46 -16.20
CA ARG A 250 -4.85 -10.25 -15.12
C ARG A 250 -3.82 -10.82 -14.14
N MET A 251 -2.61 -11.10 -14.62
CA MET A 251 -1.53 -11.70 -13.84
C MET A 251 -0.55 -10.66 -13.27
N SER A 252 -0.84 -9.38 -13.47
CA SER A 252 0.02 -8.24 -13.07
C SER A 252 -0.47 -7.53 -11.80
N ASN A 253 -1.45 -8.09 -11.10
CA ASN A 253 -1.91 -7.58 -9.80
C ASN A 253 -0.84 -7.84 -8.71
N PRO A 254 -0.38 -6.80 -7.99
CA PRO A 254 0.74 -6.92 -7.08
C PRO A 254 0.41 -7.75 -5.83
N LEU A 255 -0.86 -8.02 -5.51
CA LEU A 255 -1.24 -8.93 -4.41
C LEU A 255 -0.71 -10.34 -4.61
N HIS A 256 -0.45 -10.76 -5.85
CA HIS A 256 0.17 -12.05 -6.13
C HIS A 256 1.61 -12.16 -5.59
N LEU A 257 2.28 -11.04 -5.30
CA LEU A 257 3.60 -11.03 -4.68
C LEU A 257 3.58 -11.42 -3.20
N ARG A 258 2.40 -11.59 -2.58
CA ARG A 258 2.26 -11.90 -1.15
C ARG A 258 3.13 -13.07 -0.70
N THR A 259 3.11 -14.18 -1.42
CA THR A 259 3.92 -15.38 -1.09
C THR A 259 5.42 -15.05 -1.05
N LEU A 260 5.89 -14.21 -1.97
CA LEU A 260 7.29 -13.77 -1.99
C LEU A 260 7.60 -12.80 -0.84
N LEU A 261 6.69 -11.87 -0.55
CA LEU A 261 6.86 -10.85 0.50
C LEU A 261 6.80 -11.45 1.92
N GLU A 262 6.07 -12.56 2.10
CA GLU A 262 5.97 -13.30 3.35
C GLU A 262 7.09 -14.34 3.53
N ASP A 263 7.96 -14.56 2.53
CA ASP A 263 9.13 -15.42 2.67
C ASP A 263 10.23 -14.72 3.51
N GLU A 264 10.51 -15.26 4.70
CA GLU A 264 11.44 -14.68 5.65
C GLU A 264 12.86 -14.46 5.08
N ARG A 265 13.29 -15.29 4.11
CA ARG A 265 14.60 -15.17 3.46
C ARG A 265 14.77 -13.81 2.77
N TYR A 266 13.67 -13.27 2.24
CA TYR A 266 13.66 -12.06 1.42
C TYR A 266 13.01 -10.86 2.13
N SER A 267 12.72 -10.97 3.42
CA SER A 267 12.18 -9.89 4.27
C SER A 267 13.03 -8.60 4.27
N LYS A 268 14.31 -8.69 3.92
CA LYS A 268 15.23 -7.54 3.80
C LYS A 268 15.45 -7.04 2.38
N CYS A 269 14.92 -7.72 1.36
CA CYS A 269 14.98 -7.25 -0.02
C CYS A 269 14.09 -6.03 -0.19
N CYS A 270 14.65 -4.89 -0.58
CA CYS A 270 13.83 -3.75 -0.98
C CYS A 270 13.17 -4.05 -2.33
N ILE A 271 11.84 -4.16 -2.36
CA ILE A 271 11.06 -4.41 -3.57
C ILE A 271 10.38 -3.11 -4.00
N VAL A 272 10.56 -2.71 -5.25
CA VAL A 272 9.91 -1.53 -5.83
C VAL A 272 8.85 -1.99 -6.83
N ILE A 273 7.58 -1.71 -6.52
CA ILE A 273 6.44 -1.95 -7.39
C ILE A 273 6.32 -0.76 -8.34
N LEU A 274 6.54 -1.02 -9.63
CA LEU A 274 6.57 0.03 -10.65
C LEU A 274 5.18 0.33 -11.22
N HIS A 275 5.05 1.53 -11.77
CA HIS A 275 3.99 2.00 -12.66
C HIS A 275 2.65 2.33 -12.01
N ALA A 276 2.70 2.76 -10.74
CA ALA A 276 1.54 2.86 -9.84
C ALA A 276 0.79 1.52 -9.71
N SER A 277 1.36 0.44 -10.23
CA SER A 277 0.67 -0.81 -10.49
C SER A 277 -0.68 -0.65 -11.23
N TYR A 278 -0.90 0.42 -12.01
CA TYR A 278 -2.23 0.74 -12.53
C TYR A 278 -2.82 -0.44 -13.35
N PRO A 279 -4.09 -0.83 -13.14
CA PRO A 279 -5.12 -0.18 -12.34
C PRO A 279 -5.20 -0.62 -10.86
N PHE A 280 -4.20 -1.33 -10.35
CA PHE A 280 -4.14 -1.91 -9.00
C PHE A 280 -3.44 -0.97 -7.98
N CYS A 281 -3.67 0.34 -8.10
CA CYS A 281 -3.01 1.35 -7.27
C CYS A 281 -3.30 1.15 -5.78
N LYS A 282 -4.52 0.74 -5.44
CA LYS A 282 -4.97 0.52 -4.05
C LYS A 282 -4.31 -0.70 -3.43
N GLU A 283 -4.17 -1.78 -4.20
CA GLU A 283 -3.47 -2.98 -3.81
C GLU A 283 -1.98 -2.68 -3.56
N ALA A 284 -1.33 -1.94 -4.47
CA ALA A 284 0.04 -1.50 -4.28
C ALA A 284 0.19 -0.61 -3.03
N SER A 285 -0.74 0.32 -2.82
CA SER A 285 -0.80 1.17 -1.63
C SER A 285 -0.87 0.37 -0.34
N TYR A 286 -1.77 -0.63 -0.31
CA TYR A 286 -1.92 -1.57 0.80
C TYR A 286 -0.62 -2.34 1.08
N LEU A 287 0.01 -2.91 0.04
CA LEU A 287 1.25 -3.67 0.24
C LEU A 287 2.37 -2.78 0.81
N ALA A 288 2.52 -1.56 0.33
CA ALA A 288 3.53 -0.64 0.85
C ALA A 288 3.26 -0.18 2.29
N SER A 289 2.00 -0.18 2.74
CA SER A 289 1.62 0.19 4.10
C SER A 289 1.90 -0.92 5.12
N VAL A 290 1.76 -2.19 4.72
CA VAL A 290 1.91 -3.34 5.65
C VAL A 290 3.26 -4.07 5.53
N TYR A 291 3.92 -4.04 4.37
CA TYR A 291 5.23 -4.66 4.19
C TYR A 291 6.36 -3.61 4.27
N PRO A 292 7.28 -3.70 5.25
CA PRO A 292 8.34 -2.70 5.44
C PRO A 292 9.24 -2.57 4.21
N GLN A 293 9.42 -3.66 3.45
CA GLN A 293 10.33 -3.75 2.33
C GLN A 293 9.74 -3.34 0.97
N VAL A 294 8.47 -2.96 0.91
CA VAL A 294 7.79 -2.55 -0.34
C VAL A 294 7.82 -1.03 -0.51
N TYR A 295 8.22 -0.60 -1.71
CA TYR A 295 8.26 0.77 -2.20
C TYR A 295 7.48 0.87 -3.52
N LEU A 296 7.03 2.07 -3.87
CA LEU A 296 6.15 2.34 -5.01
C LEU A 296 6.75 3.43 -5.90
N ASP A 297 6.49 3.34 -7.20
CA ASP A 297 6.57 4.50 -8.09
C ASP A 297 5.27 4.71 -8.87
N PHE A 298 5.22 5.76 -9.70
CA PHE A 298 4.07 6.07 -10.55
C PHE A 298 4.44 6.44 -12.00
N GLY A 299 5.65 6.08 -12.45
CA GLY A 299 6.07 6.24 -13.85
C GLY A 299 5.17 5.43 -14.80
N LEU A 300 5.27 5.63 -16.11
CA LEU A 300 4.36 5.04 -17.11
C LEU A 300 2.90 5.51 -16.99
N ALA A 301 2.21 5.20 -15.89
CA ALA A 301 0.87 5.70 -15.56
C ALA A 301 0.82 7.23 -15.66
N VAL A 302 1.84 7.90 -15.11
CA VAL A 302 2.17 9.28 -15.43
C VAL A 302 3.32 9.26 -16.45
N PRO A 303 3.11 9.67 -17.72
CA PRO A 303 2.05 10.54 -18.20
C PRO A 303 0.94 9.84 -19.00
N LYS A 304 0.91 8.50 -19.16
CA LYS A 304 0.06 7.85 -20.18
C LYS A 304 -1.45 7.96 -19.91
N LEU A 305 -1.88 8.17 -18.67
CA LEU A 305 -3.30 8.27 -18.32
C LEU A 305 -3.90 9.66 -18.66
N SER A 306 -5.24 9.77 -18.54
CA SER A 306 -5.91 11.08 -18.53
C SER A 306 -5.46 11.90 -17.32
N VAL A 307 -5.68 13.22 -17.30
CA VAL A 307 -5.31 14.04 -16.12
C VAL A 307 -5.98 13.53 -14.86
N SER A 308 -7.27 13.20 -14.94
CA SER A 308 -8.01 12.59 -13.83
C SER A 308 -7.42 11.22 -13.43
N GLY A 309 -7.09 10.37 -14.40
CA GLY A 309 -6.48 9.06 -14.13
C GLY A 309 -5.10 9.16 -13.46
N MET A 310 -4.25 10.10 -13.89
CA MET A 310 -2.95 10.36 -13.27
C MET A 310 -3.11 10.84 -11.82
N VAL A 311 -3.99 11.82 -11.58
CA VAL A 311 -4.27 12.33 -10.22
C VAL A 311 -4.85 11.23 -9.34
N SER A 312 -5.83 10.47 -9.83
CA SER A 312 -6.45 9.36 -9.10
C SER A 312 -5.42 8.29 -8.75
N SER A 313 -4.53 7.92 -9.66
CA SER A 313 -3.52 6.89 -9.41
C SER A 313 -2.57 7.31 -8.28
N VAL A 314 -2.07 8.55 -8.30
CA VAL A 314 -1.17 9.06 -7.25
C VAL A 314 -1.91 9.24 -5.92
N LYS A 315 -3.17 9.69 -5.93
CA LYS A 315 -4.01 9.72 -4.71
C LYS A 315 -4.17 8.32 -4.12
N GLU A 316 -4.56 7.35 -4.94
CA GLU A 316 -4.77 5.96 -4.52
C GLU A 316 -3.51 5.31 -3.96
N LEU A 317 -2.32 5.62 -4.51
CA LEU A 317 -1.07 5.19 -3.91
C LEU A 317 -0.89 5.79 -2.50
N LEU A 318 -1.25 7.06 -2.29
CA LEU A 318 -1.09 7.77 -1.02
C LEU A 318 -2.22 7.53 -0.01
N GLU A 319 -3.28 6.79 -0.34
CA GLU A 319 -4.36 6.43 0.59
C GLU A 319 -3.83 5.66 1.82
N LEU A 320 -2.95 4.68 1.60
CA LEU A 320 -2.38 3.84 2.67
C LEU A 320 -0.85 3.88 2.70
N ALA A 321 -0.19 4.05 1.55
CA ALA A 321 1.27 3.98 1.50
C ALA A 321 1.89 5.18 2.23
N PRO A 322 2.92 4.95 3.07
CA PRO A 322 3.71 6.04 3.60
C PRO A 322 4.32 6.87 2.46
N ILE A 323 4.18 8.20 2.51
CA ILE A 323 4.77 9.15 1.53
C ILE A 323 6.26 8.85 1.30
N LYS A 324 6.98 8.41 2.35
CA LYS A 324 8.41 8.05 2.31
C LYS A 324 8.75 6.77 1.53
N LYS A 325 7.74 6.11 0.95
CA LYS A 325 7.87 4.92 0.11
C LYS A 325 7.38 5.13 -1.32
N VAL A 326 6.81 6.29 -1.63
CA VAL A 326 6.34 6.64 -2.98
C VAL A 326 7.39 7.48 -3.68
N MET A 327 7.80 7.07 -4.88
CA MET A 327 8.90 7.67 -5.63
C MET A 327 8.46 8.10 -7.02
N PHE A 328 9.17 9.07 -7.57
CA PHE A 328 9.04 9.47 -8.96
C PHE A 328 9.91 8.58 -9.89
N SER A 329 9.32 8.21 -11.03
CA SER A 329 10.00 7.73 -12.22
C SER A 329 9.24 8.21 -13.46
N THR A 330 9.90 8.27 -14.61
CA THR A 330 9.24 8.59 -15.88
C THR A 330 8.77 7.35 -16.62
N ASP A 331 9.48 6.23 -16.46
CA ASP A 331 9.45 5.11 -17.40
C ASP A 331 9.74 5.54 -18.85
N GLY A 332 10.54 6.60 -19.01
CA GLY A 332 10.90 7.16 -20.31
C GLY A 332 11.73 6.18 -21.12
N TYR A 333 11.41 6.01 -22.40
CA TYR A 333 12.13 5.10 -23.29
C TYR A 333 12.19 5.64 -24.71
N ALA A 334 13.25 5.28 -25.45
CA ALA A 334 13.50 5.57 -26.86
C ALA A 334 13.60 7.06 -27.24
N PHE A 335 12.69 7.91 -26.78
CA PHE A 335 12.54 9.30 -27.18
C PHE A 335 12.75 10.23 -25.98
N PRO A 336 13.61 11.25 -26.07
CA PRO A 336 13.83 12.22 -24.99
C PRO A 336 12.55 12.90 -24.48
N GLU A 337 11.57 13.05 -25.36
CA GLU A 337 10.27 13.63 -25.04
C GLU A 337 9.51 12.83 -23.97
N THR A 338 9.72 11.51 -23.86
CA THR A 338 9.03 10.68 -22.86
C THR A 338 9.45 11.05 -21.42
N PHE A 339 10.73 11.34 -21.21
CA PHE A 339 11.27 11.82 -19.93
C PHE A 339 10.69 13.19 -19.56
N TYR A 340 10.65 14.11 -20.53
CA TYR A 340 10.06 15.44 -20.34
C TYR A 340 8.58 15.37 -19.99
N LEU A 341 7.80 14.57 -20.73
CA LEU A 341 6.37 14.41 -20.45
C LEU A 341 6.12 13.81 -19.07
N GLY A 342 6.88 12.78 -18.69
CA GLY A 342 6.81 12.17 -17.35
C GLY A 342 7.10 13.18 -16.25
N ALA A 343 8.23 13.90 -16.35
CA ALA A 343 8.63 14.91 -15.38
C ALA A 343 7.62 16.08 -15.27
N LYS A 344 7.19 16.64 -16.42
CA LYS A 344 6.21 17.74 -16.45
C LYS A 344 4.90 17.33 -15.78
N ARG A 345 4.34 16.18 -16.19
CA ARG A 345 3.04 15.73 -15.67
C ARG A 345 3.10 15.28 -14.23
N ALA A 346 4.21 14.67 -13.80
CA ALA A 346 4.40 14.34 -12.40
C ALA A 346 4.40 15.58 -11.49
N ARG A 347 5.07 16.67 -11.88
CA ARG A 347 5.04 17.95 -11.13
C ARG A 347 3.62 18.49 -10.97
N GLU A 348 2.85 18.53 -12.06
CA GLU A 348 1.47 19.01 -12.02
C GLU A 348 0.56 18.12 -11.17
N VAL A 349 0.71 16.80 -11.30
CA VAL A 349 -0.08 15.81 -10.57
C VAL A 349 0.23 15.85 -9.08
N VAL A 350 1.50 15.77 -8.69
CA VAL A 350 1.92 15.82 -7.27
C VAL A 350 1.52 17.15 -6.64
N LEU A 351 1.64 18.27 -7.36
CA LEU A 351 1.14 19.55 -6.87
C LEU A 351 -0.37 19.49 -6.59
N SER A 352 -1.17 18.97 -7.53
CA SER A 352 -2.62 18.85 -7.34
C SER A 352 -2.96 17.96 -6.14
N VAL A 353 -2.30 16.80 -6.02
CA VAL A 353 -2.56 15.84 -4.94
C VAL A 353 -2.19 16.41 -3.58
N LEU A 354 -1.05 17.10 -3.47
CA LEU A 354 -0.61 17.70 -2.20
C LEU A 354 -1.40 18.95 -1.83
N CYS A 355 -1.88 19.73 -2.81
CA CYS A 355 -2.84 20.81 -2.55
C CYS A 355 -4.15 20.26 -1.99
N ASP A 356 -4.70 19.20 -2.60
CA ASP A 356 -5.93 18.56 -2.12
C ASP A 356 -5.74 18.03 -0.68
N ALA A 357 -4.63 17.35 -0.39
CA ALA A 357 -4.28 16.91 0.97
C ALA A 357 -4.16 18.07 1.97
N CYS A 358 -3.71 19.25 1.53
CA CYS A 358 -3.70 20.45 2.38
C CYS A 358 -5.10 21.05 2.59
N ASP A 359 -5.96 20.99 1.59
CA ASP A 359 -7.35 21.46 1.67
C ASP A 359 -8.20 20.55 2.55
N ASP A 360 -7.97 19.23 2.49
CA ASP A 360 -8.64 18.22 3.30
C ASP A 360 -8.13 18.20 4.77
N GLY A 361 -6.95 18.79 5.02
CA GLY A 361 -6.36 18.91 6.35
C GLY A 361 -5.43 17.76 6.74
N ASP A 362 -5.08 16.89 5.79
CA ASP A 362 -4.15 15.77 5.98
C ASP A 362 -2.70 16.24 6.11
N LEU A 363 -2.34 17.34 5.43
CA LEU A 363 -1.01 17.95 5.48
C LEU A 363 -1.08 19.45 5.73
N THR A 364 -0.12 19.98 6.48
CA THR A 364 0.20 21.42 6.40
C THR A 364 0.97 21.73 5.11
N ILE A 365 0.97 22.99 4.67
CA ILE A 365 1.74 23.43 3.48
C ILE A 365 3.22 23.07 3.61
N ARG A 366 3.77 23.17 4.83
CA ARG A 366 5.16 22.81 5.09
C ARG A 366 5.39 21.30 4.93
N GLU A 367 4.51 20.47 5.46
CA GLU A 367 4.61 19.01 5.29
C GLU A 367 4.42 18.60 3.82
N ALA A 368 3.56 19.30 3.07
CA ALA A 368 3.43 19.11 1.63
C ALA A 368 4.73 19.47 0.87
N VAL A 369 5.42 20.54 1.27
CA VAL A 369 6.74 20.90 0.71
C VAL A 369 7.77 19.80 0.99
N GLU A 370 7.80 19.28 2.22
CA GLU A 370 8.68 18.17 2.61
C GLU A 370 8.32 16.87 1.83
N ALA A 371 7.03 16.57 1.69
CA ALA A 371 6.52 15.43 0.93
C ALA A 371 6.89 15.50 -0.56
N ALA A 372 6.84 16.69 -1.18
CA ALA A 372 7.24 16.88 -2.56
C ALA A 372 8.72 16.53 -2.79
N ASP A 373 9.63 16.98 -1.91
CA ASP A 373 11.05 16.66 -2.00
C ASP A 373 11.33 15.17 -1.70
N ASP A 374 10.58 14.57 -0.77
CA ASP A 374 10.62 13.12 -0.52
C ASP A 374 10.25 12.32 -1.77
N ILE A 375 9.09 12.61 -2.39
CA ILE A 375 8.57 11.90 -3.57
C ILE A 375 9.49 12.05 -4.78
N PHE A 376 9.95 13.28 -5.07
CA PHE A 376 10.71 13.56 -6.29
C PHE A 376 12.20 13.21 -6.19
N ARG A 377 12.75 13.12 -4.98
CA ARG A 377 14.20 13.06 -4.80
C ARG A 377 14.65 12.21 -3.62
N LEU A 378 14.27 12.56 -2.39
CA LEU A 378 14.94 12.00 -1.20
C LEU A 378 14.63 10.52 -0.97
N ASN A 379 13.43 10.04 -1.32
CA ASN A 379 13.10 8.61 -1.23
C ASN A 379 14.03 7.78 -2.11
N SER A 380 14.20 8.18 -3.37
CA SER A 380 15.08 7.51 -4.33
C SER A 380 16.56 7.63 -3.94
N VAL A 381 17.02 8.81 -3.51
CA VAL A 381 18.42 8.98 -3.04
C VAL A 381 18.75 8.01 -1.91
N ARG A 382 17.83 7.84 -0.94
CA ARG A 382 18.01 6.91 0.18
C ARG A 382 17.97 5.45 -0.27
N LEU A 383 16.99 5.07 -1.07
CA LEU A 383 16.77 3.69 -1.49
C LEU A 383 17.90 3.17 -2.39
N TYR A 384 18.31 3.96 -3.37
CA TYR A 384 19.33 3.60 -4.37
C TYR A 384 20.74 4.04 -3.98
N LYS A 385 20.93 4.63 -2.78
CA LYS A 385 22.23 5.03 -2.21
C LYS A 385 23.04 5.93 -3.17
N ILE A 386 22.38 6.96 -3.69
CA ILE A 386 23.02 7.86 -4.66
C ILE A 386 23.91 8.85 -3.92
N ASP A 387 25.23 8.70 -4.08
CA ASP A 387 26.25 9.57 -3.46
C ASP A 387 26.42 10.91 -4.22
N GLY A 388 26.79 11.97 -3.50
CA GLY A 388 27.28 13.23 -4.10
C GLY A 388 26.23 14.31 -4.41
N ILE A 389 24.95 14.04 -4.16
CA ILE A 389 23.88 15.05 -4.26
C ILE A 389 23.70 15.70 -2.89
N ASN A 390 23.69 17.05 -2.84
CA ASN A 390 23.55 17.85 -1.61
C ASN A 390 22.42 17.32 -0.72
N SER A 391 22.77 16.42 0.20
CA SER A 391 21.93 16.07 1.32
C SER A 391 21.95 17.26 2.27
N PRO A 392 20.80 17.78 2.74
CA PRO A 392 20.80 18.65 3.90
C PRO A 392 21.58 17.92 5.01
N SER A 393 22.57 18.62 5.56
CA SER A 393 23.41 18.27 6.70
C SER A 393 22.95 17.03 7.49
N LYS A 394 23.77 15.97 7.50
CA LYS A 394 23.71 14.78 8.38
C LYS A 394 22.60 14.85 9.44
N ILE A 395 21.36 14.55 9.05
CA ILE A 395 20.38 14.05 10.00
C ILE A 395 20.73 12.59 10.14
N THR A 396 21.44 12.30 11.22
CA THR A 396 21.68 10.94 11.69
C THR A 396 20.31 10.26 11.80
N ILE A 397 19.99 9.36 10.87
CA ILE A 397 18.87 8.45 11.02
C ILE A 397 19.21 7.60 12.25
N PRO A 398 18.45 7.68 13.36
CA PRO A 398 18.69 6.78 14.46
C PRO A 398 18.31 5.39 13.97
N HIS A 399 19.30 4.51 13.79
CA HIS A 399 19.06 3.08 13.77
C HIS A 399 18.52 2.68 15.14
N ILE A 400 17.20 2.75 15.32
CA ILE A 400 16.54 2.07 16.43
C ILE A 400 16.48 0.61 16.03
N THR A 401 17.47 -0.15 16.49
CA THR A 401 17.37 -1.60 16.57
C THR A 401 16.28 -1.90 17.61
N LEU A 402 15.06 -2.20 17.17
CA LEU A 402 14.04 -2.77 18.04
C LEU A 402 14.47 -4.21 18.38
N ARG A 403 15.25 -4.33 19.46
CA ARG A 403 15.02 -5.44 20.39
C ARG A 403 13.61 -5.24 20.93
N VAL A 404 12.84 -6.32 20.97
CA VAL A 404 11.56 -6.39 21.65
C VAL A 404 11.78 -6.10 23.13
N GLU A 405 11.73 -4.82 23.48
CA GLU A 405 11.51 -4.32 24.82
C GLU A 405 10.53 -3.14 24.68
N ASN A 406 9.33 -3.34 25.22
CA ASN A 406 8.23 -2.40 25.23
C ASN A 406 8.65 -0.97 25.60
N LYS A 407 8.65 -0.04 24.63
CA LYS A 407 8.70 1.40 24.88
C LYS A 407 7.80 2.19 23.91
N VAL A 408 6.56 2.39 24.38
CA VAL A 408 5.66 3.56 24.26
C VAL A 408 5.90 4.52 23.08
N LEU A 409 4.95 4.47 22.12
CA LEU A 409 4.68 5.47 21.07
C LEU A 409 4.54 6.87 21.69
N GLN A 410 5.06 7.91 21.04
CA GLN A 410 4.72 9.29 21.40
C GLN A 410 3.26 9.55 21.02
N ASP A 411 2.42 9.73 22.06
CA ASP A 411 0.95 9.85 22.04
C ASP A 411 0.44 11.01 21.16
N ASP A 412 -0.01 10.70 19.95
CA ASP A 412 -0.99 11.49 19.18
C ASP A 412 -2.44 11.23 19.65
N VAL A 413 -2.59 10.42 20.69
CA VAL A 413 -3.86 10.14 21.37
C VAL A 413 -4.35 11.42 22.02
N VAL A 414 -5.59 11.80 21.72
CA VAL A 414 -6.28 12.94 22.33
C VAL A 414 -7.14 12.46 23.50
N PHE A 415 -7.83 11.32 23.34
CA PHE A 415 -8.65 10.71 24.39
C PHE A 415 -8.42 9.20 24.53
N VAL A 416 -8.51 8.72 25.77
CA VAL A 416 -8.63 7.30 26.10
C VAL A 416 -10.03 7.05 26.65
N ARG A 417 -10.83 6.26 25.93
CA ARG A 417 -12.17 5.82 26.28
C ARG A 417 -12.09 4.67 27.29
N MET A 418 -12.42 4.94 28.54
CA MET A 418 -12.57 3.88 29.55
C MET A 418 -13.97 3.28 29.45
N ILE A 419 -14.05 2.05 28.99
CA ILE A 419 -15.30 1.35 28.68
C ILE A 419 -15.65 0.37 29.80
N TRP A 420 -16.92 0.32 30.17
CA TRP A 420 -17.50 -0.74 31.00
C TRP A 420 -18.89 -1.12 30.48
N VAL A 421 -19.35 -2.30 30.87
CA VAL A 421 -20.71 -2.78 30.55
C VAL A 421 -21.53 -2.78 31.83
N ASP A 422 -22.71 -2.16 31.79
CA ASP A 422 -23.64 -2.19 32.92
C ASP A 422 -24.48 -3.46 32.94
N THR A 423 -25.30 -3.64 33.98
CA THR A 423 -26.15 -4.83 34.13
C THR A 423 -27.29 -4.90 33.10
N SER A 424 -27.55 -3.82 32.37
CA SER A 424 -28.53 -3.79 31.28
C SER A 424 -27.91 -4.17 29.92
N GLY A 425 -26.60 -4.46 29.90
CA GLY A 425 -25.86 -4.79 28.67
C GLY A 425 -25.46 -3.57 27.86
N GLN A 426 -25.61 -2.36 28.40
CA GLN A 426 -25.21 -1.13 27.72
C GLN A 426 -23.72 -0.90 27.91
N HIS A 427 -23.04 -0.58 26.80
CA HIS A 427 -21.65 -0.15 26.82
C HIS A 427 -21.62 1.31 27.22
N ARG A 428 -20.84 1.64 28.24
CA ARG A 428 -20.70 2.99 28.76
C ARG A 428 -19.24 3.39 28.74
N CYS A 429 -19.01 4.69 28.63
CA CYS A 429 -17.66 5.23 28.45
C CYS A 429 -17.43 6.48 29.28
N ARG A 430 -16.21 6.64 29.79
CA ARG A 430 -15.63 7.93 30.15
C ARG A 430 -14.39 8.19 29.31
N ALA A 431 -14.44 9.22 28.48
CA ALA A 431 -13.28 9.67 27.73
C ALA A 431 -12.37 10.53 28.63
N VAL A 432 -11.11 10.12 28.78
CA VAL A 432 -10.09 10.82 29.55
C VAL A 432 -9.09 11.44 28.58
N PRO A 433 -8.76 12.74 28.69
CA PRO A 433 -7.69 13.32 27.87
C PRO A 433 -6.38 12.54 28.06
N ALA A 434 -5.66 12.22 26.99
CA ALA A 434 -4.45 11.38 27.06
C ALA A 434 -3.41 11.93 28.05
N LYS A 435 -3.23 13.26 28.09
CA LYS A 435 -2.37 13.96 29.06
C LYS A 435 -2.70 13.67 30.53
N ARG A 436 -3.97 13.36 30.84
CA ARG A 436 -4.44 12.99 32.19
C ARG A 436 -4.41 11.47 32.41
N PHE A 437 -4.41 10.66 31.35
CA PHE A 437 -4.56 9.21 31.46
C PHE A 437 -3.49 8.57 32.35
N GLY A 438 -2.24 9.05 32.31
CA GLY A 438 -1.17 8.55 33.18
C GLY A 438 -1.45 8.67 34.69
N THR A 439 -2.22 9.69 35.11
CA THR A 439 -2.69 9.81 36.51
C THR A 439 -3.85 8.84 36.80
N VAL A 440 -4.73 8.66 35.82
CA VAL A 440 -5.90 7.77 35.90
C VAL A 440 -5.50 6.30 35.99
N VAL A 441 -4.38 5.88 35.38
CA VAL A 441 -3.85 4.52 35.54
C VAL A 441 -3.63 4.16 37.02
N LYS A 442 -3.28 5.14 37.86
CA LYS A 442 -3.04 4.94 39.29
C LYS A 442 -4.29 5.17 40.12
N ASP A 443 -4.94 6.32 39.91
CA ASP A 443 -5.99 6.80 40.82
C ASP A 443 -7.41 6.38 40.39
N GLY A 444 -7.53 5.91 39.15
CA GLY A 444 -8.81 5.64 38.51
C GLY A 444 -9.60 6.90 38.16
N VAL A 445 -10.78 6.69 37.59
CA VAL A 445 -11.80 7.73 37.43
C VAL A 445 -12.98 7.40 38.33
N GLY A 446 -13.40 8.38 39.15
CA GLY A 446 -14.58 8.24 39.99
C GLY A 446 -15.85 8.03 39.18
N LEU A 447 -16.64 7.01 39.49
CA LEU A 447 -17.92 6.69 38.87
C LEU A 447 -18.98 6.50 39.97
N THR A 448 -20.17 7.06 39.78
CA THR A 448 -21.28 6.85 40.72
C THR A 448 -21.75 5.40 40.68
N VAL A 449 -22.03 4.81 41.85
CA VAL A 449 -22.52 3.42 41.94
C VAL A 449 -23.83 3.20 41.18
N ALA A 450 -24.65 4.25 41.01
CA ALA A 450 -25.88 4.21 40.22
C ALA A 450 -25.67 3.75 38.76
N SER A 451 -24.47 3.90 38.19
CA SER A 451 -24.20 3.56 36.79
C SER A 451 -24.44 2.08 36.47
N MET A 452 -24.31 1.20 37.47
CA MET A 452 -24.58 -0.23 37.33
C MET A 452 -26.05 -0.60 37.53
N ALA A 453 -26.91 0.34 37.92
CA ALA A 453 -28.34 0.12 38.07
C ALA A 453 -29.19 0.83 37.02
N LEU A 454 -28.58 1.56 36.09
CA LEU A 454 -29.31 2.28 35.05
C LEU A 454 -30.08 1.30 34.15
N ARG A 455 -31.31 1.68 33.79
CA ARG A 455 -32.17 0.91 32.89
C ARG A 455 -31.75 1.14 31.44
N SER A 456 -31.99 0.16 30.58
CA SER A 456 -31.60 0.22 29.16
C SER A 456 -32.29 1.33 28.36
N SER A 457 -33.47 1.81 28.80
CA SER A 457 -34.29 2.81 28.10
C SER A 457 -34.44 4.14 28.84
N VAL A 458 -33.96 4.25 30.07
CA VAL A 458 -34.14 5.45 30.92
C VAL A 458 -32.91 5.67 31.79
N ASP A 459 -32.42 6.91 31.86
CA ASP A 459 -31.34 7.35 32.75
C ASP A 459 -31.78 7.46 34.22
N ALA A 460 -32.24 6.34 34.78
CA ALA A 460 -32.59 6.24 36.18
C ALA A 460 -32.29 4.82 36.71
N PRO A 461 -31.77 4.70 37.95
CA PRO A 461 -31.58 3.40 38.59
C PRO A 461 -32.88 2.59 38.64
N ALA A 462 -32.77 1.27 38.48
CA ALA A 462 -33.88 0.36 38.69
C ALA A 462 -34.35 0.40 40.16
N ASP A 463 -35.67 0.40 40.35
CA ASP A 463 -36.29 0.37 41.67
C ASP A 463 -35.82 -0.87 42.45
N GLY A 464 -35.49 -0.68 43.73
CA GLY A 464 -35.02 -1.77 44.60
C GLY A 464 -33.57 -2.22 44.38
N SER A 465 -32.82 -1.60 43.45
CA SER A 465 -31.39 -1.93 43.23
C SER A 465 -30.48 -1.61 44.41
N GLY A 466 -30.88 -0.67 45.27
CA GLY A 466 -30.05 -0.17 46.38
C GLY A 466 -28.88 0.73 45.93
N LEU A 467 -28.65 0.88 44.61
CA LEU A 467 -27.61 1.73 44.04
C LEU A 467 -28.20 3.09 43.68
N THR A 468 -27.83 4.12 44.44
CA THR A 468 -28.32 5.50 44.25
C THR A 468 -27.22 6.39 43.69
N GLY A 469 -27.54 7.66 43.41
CA GLY A 469 -26.53 8.64 43.02
C GLY A 469 -25.49 8.95 44.12
N VAL A 470 -25.71 8.47 45.35
CA VAL A 470 -24.80 8.63 46.49
C VAL A 470 -23.82 7.47 46.54
N GLY A 471 -22.53 7.79 46.56
CA GLY A 471 -21.44 6.81 46.56
C GLY A 471 -20.67 6.80 45.25
N GLU A 472 -19.38 6.48 45.34
CA GLU A 472 -18.45 6.48 44.22
C GLU A 472 -17.57 5.23 44.27
N ILE A 473 -17.32 4.65 43.10
CA ILE A 473 -16.30 3.63 42.86
C ILE A 473 -15.23 4.20 41.93
N ARG A 474 -14.08 3.54 41.86
CA ARG A 474 -13.01 3.86 40.93
C ARG A 474 -13.09 2.92 39.74
N LEU A 475 -13.19 3.50 38.54
CA LEU A 475 -12.87 2.81 37.29
C LEU A 475 -11.35 2.76 37.15
N ILE A 476 -10.78 1.55 37.16
CA ILE A 476 -9.35 1.31 36.98
C ILE A 476 -9.14 0.71 35.59
N PRO A 477 -8.34 1.34 34.70
CA PRO A 477 -8.13 0.80 33.36
C PRO A 477 -7.32 -0.51 33.42
N ASP A 478 -7.82 -1.54 32.74
CA ASP A 478 -7.08 -2.79 32.51
C ASP A 478 -6.21 -2.62 31.27
N LEU A 479 -4.94 -2.29 31.47
CA LEU A 479 -4.03 -1.93 30.38
C LEU A 479 -3.77 -3.07 29.40
N SER A 480 -4.01 -4.34 29.76
CA SER A 480 -3.89 -5.45 28.81
C SER A 480 -4.98 -5.42 27.73
N THR A 481 -6.06 -4.67 27.96
CA THR A 481 -7.17 -4.49 27.01
C THR A 481 -7.05 -3.20 26.20
N LYS A 482 -6.01 -2.39 26.45
CA LYS A 482 -5.86 -1.10 25.79
C LYS A 482 -5.59 -1.31 24.30
N CYS A 483 -6.43 -0.72 23.45
CA CYS A 483 -6.25 -0.76 22.00
C CYS A 483 -6.59 0.60 21.35
N ARG A 484 -5.99 0.86 20.19
CA ARG A 484 -6.32 2.02 19.38
C ARG A 484 -7.70 1.82 18.73
N ILE A 485 -8.53 2.86 18.68
CA ILE A 485 -9.86 2.74 18.07
C ILE A 485 -9.72 2.79 16.54
N PRO A 486 -10.09 1.73 15.80
CA PRO A 486 -9.86 1.66 14.35
C PRO A 486 -10.62 2.72 13.53
N TRP A 487 -11.75 3.21 14.05
CA TRP A 487 -12.60 4.22 13.40
C TRP A 487 -12.43 5.65 13.96
N ALA A 488 -11.55 5.84 14.95
CA ALA A 488 -11.29 7.13 15.56
C ALA A 488 -9.79 7.24 15.86
N HIS A 489 -9.02 7.58 14.82
CA HIS A 489 -7.57 7.43 14.83
C HIS A 489 -6.87 8.22 15.92
N GLN A 490 -7.43 9.26 16.54
CA GLN A 490 -6.81 9.99 17.66
C GLN A 490 -7.29 9.51 19.04
N GLU A 491 -7.96 8.37 19.10
CA GLU A 491 -8.54 7.85 20.34
C GLU A 491 -8.15 6.39 20.57
N GLU A 492 -8.00 6.05 21.84
CA GLU A 492 -7.83 4.68 22.30
C GLU A 492 -9.03 4.27 23.15
N MET A 493 -9.23 2.96 23.31
CA MET A 493 -10.17 2.41 24.26
C MET A 493 -9.48 1.41 25.18
N VAL A 494 -10.00 1.31 26.39
CA VAL A 494 -9.52 0.39 27.41
C VAL A 494 -10.71 -0.05 28.27
N LEU A 495 -10.81 -1.34 28.55
CA LEU A 495 -11.82 -1.84 29.47
C LEU A 495 -11.40 -1.50 30.90
N ALA A 496 -12.38 -1.20 31.76
CA ALA A 496 -12.13 -0.78 33.13
C ALA A 496 -12.73 -1.75 34.15
N ASP A 497 -11.96 -2.05 35.18
CA ASP A 497 -12.41 -2.70 36.39
C ASP A 497 -13.06 -1.69 37.33
N MET A 498 -13.97 -2.16 38.18
CA MET A 498 -14.66 -1.34 39.17
C MET A 498 -14.19 -1.70 40.57
N GLN A 499 -13.68 -0.72 41.31
CA GLN A 499 -13.09 -0.92 42.62
C GLN A 499 -13.67 0.05 43.65
N ILE A 500 -13.90 -0.39 44.90
CA ILE A 500 -14.36 0.49 45.98
C ILE A 500 -13.22 1.42 46.40
N LYS A 501 -12.03 0.86 46.56
CA LYS A 501 -10.74 1.54 46.77
C LYS A 501 -9.68 0.83 45.96
N TYR A 502 -8.56 1.48 45.70
CA TYR A 502 -7.47 0.90 44.91
C TYR A 502 -7.06 -0.48 45.47
N GLY A 503 -7.12 -1.50 44.61
CA GLY A 503 -6.82 -2.89 44.94
C GLY A 503 -7.98 -3.70 45.53
N GLU A 504 -9.15 -3.09 45.76
CA GLU A 504 -10.34 -3.77 46.28
C GLU A 504 -11.47 -3.72 45.24
N ALA A 505 -11.67 -4.83 44.55
CA ALA A 505 -12.73 -4.96 43.55
C ALA A 505 -14.12 -4.80 44.17
N TRP A 506 -15.00 -4.14 43.44
CA TRP A 506 -16.40 -3.99 43.82
C TRP A 506 -17.21 -5.22 43.42
N ASP A 507 -18.17 -5.63 44.25
CA ASP A 507 -18.97 -6.83 44.01
C ASP A 507 -19.76 -6.80 42.69
N TYR A 508 -20.12 -5.60 42.22
CA TYR A 508 -20.83 -5.37 40.97
C TYR A 508 -19.91 -5.20 39.75
N CYS A 509 -18.60 -5.43 39.88
CA CYS A 509 -17.69 -5.48 38.73
C CYS A 509 -17.90 -6.79 37.94
N PRO A 510 -18.41 -6.76 36.70
CA PRO A 510 -18.68 -7.97 35.94
C PRO A 510 -17.39 -8.72 35.55
N ARG A 511 -16.31 -7.98 35.25
CA ARG A 511 -14.99 -8.54 34.96
C ARG A 511 -14.45 -9.32 36.15
N GLU A 512 -14.53 -8.74 37.35
CA GLU A 512 -14.09 -9.43 38.56
C GLU A 512 -14.98 -10.64 38.90
N ALA A 513 -16.29 -10.53 38.69
CA ALA A 513 -17.19 -11.67 38.88
C ALA A 513 -16.77 -12.87 38.02
N LEU A 514 -16.42 -12.64 36.74
CA LEU A 514 -15.90 -13.68 35.86
C LEU A 514 -14.54 -14.22 36.35
N ARG A 515 -13.59 -13.35 36.71
CA ARG A 515 -12.29 -13.76 37.23
C ARG A 515 -12.39 -14.63 38.48
N ARG A 516 -13.29 -14.32 39.41
CA ARG A 516 -13.53 -15.14 40.61
C ARG A 516 -13.98 -16.55 40.26
N VAL A 517 -14.92 -16.69 39.32
CA VAL A 517 -15.41 -18.00 38.87
C VAL A 517 -14.32 -18.76 38.13
N SER A 518 -13.59 -18.12 37.22
CA SER A 518 -12.47 -18.74 36.50
C SER A 518 -11.35 -19.17 37.42
N LYS A 519 -11.09 -18.41 38.49
CA LYS A 519 -10.13 -18.77 39.53
C LYS A 519 -10.56 -20.01 40.31
N VAL A 520 -11.84 -20.13 40.68
CA VAL A 520 -12.38 -21.35 41.30
C VAL A 520 -12.20 -22.56 40.39
N LEU A 521 -12.53 -22.44 39.09
CA LEU A 521 -12.32 -23.52 38.11
C LEU A 521 -10.85 -23.95 38.05
N LYS A 522 -9.92 -22.99 38.07
CA LYS A 522 -8.50 -23.28 38.00
C LYS A 522 -7.95 -23.87 39.29
N ASP A 523 -8.26 -23.27 40.44
CA ASP A 523 -7.65 -23.62 41.72
C ASP A 523 -8.23 -24.93 42.29
N GLU A 524 -9.54 -25.14 42.17
CA GLU A 524 -10.21 -26.32 42.74
C GLU A 524 -10.26 -27.51 41.77
N PHE A 525 -10.28 -27.24 40.47
CA PHE A 525 -10.50 -28.28 39.45
C PHE A 525 -9.40 -28.37 38.39
N ASN A 526 -8.43 -27.44 38.38
CA ASN A 526 -7.39 -27.32 37.34
C ASN A 526 -7.98 -27.25 35.91
N LEU A 527 -9.15 -26.62 35.78
CA LEU A 527 -9.82 -26.41 34.49
C LEU A 527 -9.62 -24.96 34.03
N GLU A 528 -9.52 -24.78 32.71
CA GLU A 528 -9.56 -23.49 32.04
C GLU A 528 -10.72 -23.51 31.04
N MET A 529 -11.51 -22.45 31.01
CA MET A 529 -12.71 -22.36 30.18
C MET A 529 -12.42 -21.53 28.94
N ASP A 530 -12.45 -22.16 27.77
CA ASP A 530 -12.46 -21.49 26.48
C ASP A 530 -13.90 -21.21 26.04
N VAL A 531 -14.11 -20.02 25.48
CA VAL A 531 -15.41 -19.53 25.04
C VAL A 531 -15.25 -18.90 23.65
N GLY A 532 -16.15 -19.27 22.74
CA GLY A 532 -16.40 -18.56 21.47
C GLY A 532 -17.79 -17.92 21.51
N PHE A 533 -17.98 -16.85 20.75
CA PHE A 533 -19.26 -16.15 20.68
C PHE A 533 -19.77 -16.10 19.23
N GLU A 534 -21.03 -16.46 19.06
CA GLU A 534 -21.84 -16.19 17.88
C GLU A 534 -22.71 -14.98 18.21
N ASN A 535 -22.55 -13.88 17.47
CA ASN A 535 -23.23 -12.62 17.78
C ASN A 535 -24.16 -12.17 16.68
N GLU A 536 -25.46 -12.22 16.99
CA GLU A 536 -26.50 -11.77 16.11
C GLU A 536 -26.83 -10.27 16.30
N PHE A 537 -27.10 -9.58 15.20
CA PHE A 537 -27.52 -8.18 15.18
C PHE A 537 -28.37 -7.85 13.95
N TYR A 538 -29.15 -6.80 14.06
CA TYR A 538 -29.91 -6.23 12.93
C TYR A 538 -29.21 -5.00 12.39
N LEU A 539 -29.16 -4.88 11.06
CA LEU A 539 -28.80 -3.67 10.35
C LEU A 539 -30.06 -2.96 9.84
N LEU A 540 -30.25 -1.72 10.25
CA LEU A 540 -31.38 -0.88 9.89
C LEU A 540 -30.91 0.38 9.16
N LYS A 541 -31.65 0.81 8.15
CA LYS A 541 -31.47 2.10 7.46
C LYS A 541 -32.60 3.06 7.82
N ASN A 542 -32.27 4.34 7.95
CA ASN A 542 -33.27 5.38 8.15
C ASN A 542 -33.92 5.73 6.80
N VAL A 543 -35.25 5.70 6.75
CA VAL A 543 -36.05 6.14 5.62
C VAL A 543 -37.04 7.19 6.10
N SER A 544 -36.92 8.41 5.58
CA SER A 544 -37.86 9.48 5.87
C SER A 544 -39.07 9.40 4.94
N ARG A 545 -40.27 9.28 5.52
CA ARG A 545 -41.55 9.35 4.78
C ARG A 545 -42.47 10.32 5.50
N GLU A 546 -43.04 11.27 4.76
CA GLU A 546 -43.98 12.27 5.30
C GLU A 546 -43.42 13.07 6.50
N GLY A 547 -42.10 13.33 6.52
CA GLY A 547 -41.43 14.04 7.61
C GLY A 547 -41.23 13.22 8.88
N LYS A 548 -41.46 11.89 8.84
CA LYS A 548 -41.14 10.96 9.92
C LYS A 548 -40.05 9.99 9.48
N ASP A 549 -38.99 9.94 10.27
CA ASP A 549 -37.90 8.99 10.13
C ASP A 549 -38.33 7.62 10.66
N ASN A 550 -38.17 6.60 9.82
CA ASN A 550 -38.46 5.21 10.19
C ASN A 550 -37.21 4.35 9.94
N TRP A 551 -36.86 3.53 10.91
CA TRP A 551 -35.81 2.52 10.76
C TRP A 551 -36.39 1.26 10.14
N VAL A 552 -35.89 0.88 8.98
CA VAL A 552 -36.30 -0.34 8.27
C VAL A 552 -35.09 -1.25 8.04
N PRO A 553 -35.27 -2.58 7.99
CA PRO A 553 -34.20 -3.50 7.65
C PRO A 553 -33.47 -3.12 6.35
N VAL A 554 -32.16 -3.32 6.33
CA VAL A 554 -31.36 -3.12 5.10
C VAL A 554 -31.69 -4.15 4.03
N ASP A 555 -32.12 -5.34 4.46
CA ASP A 555 -32.41 -6.50 3.61
C ASP A 555 -33.68 -7.25 4.07
N SER A 556 -34.27 -8.05 3.19
CA SER A 556 -35.46 -8.89 3.46
C SER A 556 -35.37 -10.29 2.85
N THR A 557 -34.16 -10.72 2.50
CA THR A 557 -33.91 -12.02 1.88
C THR A 557 -33.87 -13.13 2.94
N PRO A 558 -34.07 -14.40 2.56
CA PRO A 558 -34.15 -15.50 3.53
C PRO A 558 -32.78 -15.86 4.14
N TYR A 559 -32.84 -16.68 5.18
CA TYR A 559 -31.67 -17.26 5.89
C TYR A 559 -30.57 -17.77 4.94
N CYS A 560 -29.31 -17.44 5.28
CA CYS A 560 -28.09 -17.77 4.50
C CYS A 560 -28.15 -17.38 3.01
N SER A 561 -28.95 -16.37 2.64
CA SER A 561 -28.99 -15.89 1.26
C SER A 561 -27.70 -15.18 0.87
N SER A 562 -27.11 -15.55 -0.26
CA SER A 562 -25.94 -14.86 -0.81
C SER A 562 -26.24 -13.40 -1.14
N SER A 563 -27.46 -13.08 -1.58
CA SER A 563 -27.85 -11.68 -1.85
C SER A 563 -27.95 -10.82 -0.59
N ALA A 564 -28.25 -11.42 0.57
CA ALA A 564 -28.18 -10.73 1.86
C ALA A 564 -26.75 -10.29 2.17
N PHE A 565 -25.80 -11.21 1.94
CA PHE A 565 -24.38 -10.96 2.14
C PHE A 565 -23.89 -9.89 1.17
N ASP A 566 -24.23 -9.97 -0.11
CA ASP A 566 -23.88 -8.95 -1.11
C ASP A 566 -24.38 -7.55 -0.69
N ALA A 567 -25.57 -7.45 -0.11
CA ALA A 567 -26.15 -6.19 0.35
C ALA A 567 -25.40 -5.55 1.54
N ALA A 568 -24.68 -6.34 2.33
CA ALA A 568 -23.92 -5.89 3.50
C ALA A 568 -22.40 -6.08 3.38
N SER A 569 -21.91 -6.56 2.23
CA SER A 569 -20.54 -7.02 2.02
C SER A 569 -19.49 -5.93 2.31
N SER A 570 -19.71 -4.69 1.86
CA SER A 570 -18.80 -3.58 2.14
C SER A 570 -18.68 -3.28 3.64
N LEU A 571 -19.81 -3.32 4.36
CA LEU A 571 -19.83 -3.13 5.81
C LEU A 571 -19.14 -4.29 6.52
N PHE A 572 -19.34 -5.54 6.10
CA PHE A 572 -18.66 -6.70 6.69
C PHE A 572 -17.16 -6.71 6.44
N GLN A 573 -16.70 -6.29 5.26
CA GLN A 573 -15.27 -6.13 4.98
C GLN A 573 -14.63 -5.11 5.94
N GLU A 574 -15.30 -3.98 6.18
CA GLU A 574 -14.82 -2.94 7.10
C GLU A 574 -14.87 -3.41 8.56
N VAL A 575 -15.96 -4.07 8.99
CA VAL A 575 -16.08 -4.68 10.33
C VAL A 575 -14.97 -5.71 10.54
N ASN A 576 -14.75 -6.61 9.57
CA ASN A 576 -13.71 -7.64 9.65
C ASN A 576 -12.32 -7.03 9.77
N SER A 577 -12.00 -6.02 8.95
CA SER A 577 -10.71 -5.31 9.02
C SER A 577 -10.50 -4.64 10.39
N CYS A 578 -11.53 -3.98 10.92
CA CYS A 578 -11.46 -3.35 12.24
C CYS A 578 -11.28 -4.39 13.37
N LEU A 579 -12.00 -5.51 13.33
CA LEU A 579 -11.86 -6.60 14.32
C LEU A 579 -10.47 -7.23 14.28
N GLN A 580 -9.93 -7.48 13.09
CA GLN A 580 -8.57 -7.98 12.91
C GLN A 580 -7.53 -7.02 13.48
N SER A 581 -7.69 -5.70 13.30
CA SER A 581 -6.77 -4.69 13.84
C SER A 581 -6.73 -4.63 15.37
N VAL A 582 -7.74 -5.15 16.06
CA VAL A 582 -7.79 -5.30 17.53
C VAL A 582 -7.59 -6.74 17.99
N ASN A 583 -7.06 -7.61 17.10
CA ASN A 583 -6.74 -9.02 17.35
C ASN A 583 -7.96 -9.90 17.68
N ILE A 584 -9.13 -9.61 17.11
CA ILE A 584 -10.33 -10.44 17.26
C ILE A 584 -10.53 -11.24 15.96
N PRO A 585 -10.26 -12.55 15.96
CA PRO A 585 -10.45 -13.38 14.77
C PRO A 585 -11.94 -13.58 14.50
N VAL A 586 -12.34 -13.37 13.25
CA VAL A 586 -13.68 -13.68 12.75
C VAL A 586 -13.59 -14.95 11.92
N GLU A 587 -14.43 -15.92 12.27
CA GLU A 587 -14.52 -17.21 11.57
C GLU A 587 -15.56 -17.16 10.45
N GLN A 588 -16.69 -16.46 10.68
CA GLN A 588 -17.81 -16.47 9.75
C GLN A 588 -18.70 -15.23 9.88
N PHE A 589 -19.34 -14.85 8.76
CA PHE A 589 -20.52 -14.00 8.71
C PHE A 589 -21.62 -14.70 7.91
N HIS A 590 -22.88 -14.58 8.32
CA HIS A 590 -24.02 -14.97 7.50
C HIS A 590 -25.28 -14.17 7.82
N ALA A 591 -26.24 -14.19 6.90
CA ALA A 591 -27.57 -13.64 7.13
C ALA A 591 -28.44 -14.63 7.90
N GLU A 592 -29.08 -14.11 8.94
CA GLU A 592 -29.95 -14.86 9.83
C GLU A 592 -31.41 -14.83 9.38
N ALA A 593 -32.29 -15.55 10.09
CA ALA A 593 -33.69 -15.71 9.69
C ALA A 593 -34.55 -14.43 9.77
N GLY A 594 -34.06 -13.34 10.39
CA GLY A 594 -34.75 -12.05 10.47
C GLY A 594 -34.37 -11.11 9.32
N ASN A 595 -35.31 -10.26 8.90
CA ASN A 595 -35.05 -9.25 7.87
C ASN A 595 -33.93 -8.31 8.33
N GLY A 596 -32.82 -8.27 7.57
CA GLY A 596 -31.63 -7.48 7.90
C GLY A 596 -30.90 -7.97 9.15
N GLN A 597 -31.17 -9.21 9.59
CA GLN A 597 -30.47 -9.86 10.70
C GLN A 597 -29.23 -10.58 10.17
N PHE A 598 -28.12 -10.46 10.88
CA PHE A 598 -26.86 -11.10 10.55
C PHE A 598 -26.20 -11.64 11.79
N GLU A 599 -25.36 -12.66 11.62
CA GLU A 599 -24.51 -13.21 12.66
C GLU A 599 -23.04 -13.04 12.28
N VAL A 600 -22.22 -12.80 13.30
CA VAL A 600 -20.76 -12.92 13.23
C VAL A 600 -20.28 -13.96 14.23
N VAL A 601 -19.43 -14.88 13.78
CA VAL A 601 -18.86 -15.95 14.60
C VAL A 601 -17.40 -15.63 14.92
N PHE A 602 -17.04 -15.63 16.20
CA PHE A 602 -15.66 -15.39 16.66
C PHE A 602 -14.97 -16.68 17.06
N GLY A 603 -13.64 -16.71 16.90
CA GLY A 603 -12.81 -17.80 17.42
C GLY A 603 -12.89 -17.94 18.94
N HIS A 604 -12.64 -19.14 19.46
CA HIS A 604 -12.65 -19.38 20.90
C HIS A 604 -11.33 -18.96 21.55
N THR A 605 -11.41 -18.50 22.80
CA THR A 605 -10.26 -18.19 23.64
C THR A 605 -10.65 -18.25 25.11
N VAL A 606 -9.70 -18.11 26.03
CA VAL A 606 -9.96 -18.12 27.47
C VAL A 606 -11.06 -17.10 27.82
N CYS A 607 -12.00 -17.53 28.66
CA CYS A 607 -13.27 -16.83 28.92
C CYS A 607 -13.17 -15.31 29.19
N ASN A 608 -12.13 -14.86 29.90
CA ASN A 608 -11.91 -13.44 30.16
C ASN A 608 -11.64 -12.67 28.86
N HIS A 609 -10.74 -13.19 28.01
CA HIS A 609 -10.43 -12.58 26.71
C HIS A 609 -11.62 -12.68 25.77
N ALA A 610 -12.36 -13.79 25.78
CA ALA A 610 -13.54 -13.95 24.95
C ALA A 610 -14.61 -12.90 25.28
N ALA A 611 -14.85 -12.65 26.58
CA ALA A 611 -15.80 -11.64 27.03
C ALA A 611 -15.36 -10.22 26.62
N ASP A 612 -14.06 -9.93 26.70
CA ASP A 612 -13.48 -8.64 26.29
C ASP A 612 -13.60 -8.44 24.76
N ASN A 613 -13.30 -9.48 23.99
CA ASN A 613 -13.45 -9.50 22.54
C ASN A 613 -14.91 -9.23 22.14
N LEU A 614 -15.88 -9.83 22.83
CA LEU A 614 -17.29 -9.57 22.55
C LEU A 614 -17.67 -8.09 22.73
N ILE A 615 -17.14 -7.43 23.75
CA ILE A 615 -17.40 -6.00 24.02
C ILE A 615 -16.82 -5.15 22.88
N PHE A 616 -15.55 -5.37 22.55
CA PHE A 616 -14.91 -4.64 21.46
C PHE A 616 -15.58 -4.90 20.11
N ALA A 617 -16.00 -6.13 19.85
CA ALA A 617 -16.63 -6.45 18.59
C ALA A 617 -17.95 -5.72 18.37
N ARG A 618 -18.78 -5.61 19.42
CA ARG A 618 -20.02 -4.82 19.36
C ARG A 618 -19.75 -3.33 19.19
N GLU A 619 -18.67 -2.78 19.78
CA GLU A 619 -18.27 -1.39 19.53
C GLU A 619 -17.86 -1.18 18.08
N VAL A 620 -17.07 -2.08 17.51
CA VAL A 620 -16.67 -2.07 16.10
C VAL A 620 -17.90 -2.08 15.19
N ILE A 621 -18.79 -3.06 15.37
CA ILE A 621 -19.97 -3.23 14.52
C ILE A 621 -20.86 -1.99 14.57
N ARG A 622 -21.13 -1.44 15.77
CA ARG A 622 -21.93 -0.22 15.93
C ARG A 622 -21.27 0.99 15.28
N ALA A 623 -19.96 1.13 15.42
CA ALA A 623 -19.23 2.26 14.88
C ALA A 623 -19.19 2.24 13.35
N VAL A 624 -18.85 1.09 12.77
CA VAL A 624 -18.82 0.90 11.32
C VAL A 624 -20.21 1.06 10.71
N ALA A 625 -21.25 0.49 11.33
CA ALA A 625 -22.63 0.71 10.89
C ALA A 625 -23.01 2.20 10.90
N ARG A 626 -22.70 2.93 11.98
CA ARG A 626 -22.97 4.36 12.09
C ARG A 626 -22.22 5.18 11.03
N LYS A 627 -20.95 4.85 10.77
CA LYS A 627 -20.15 5.49 9.71
C LYS A 627 -20.81 5.35 8.34
N ASN A 628 -21.47 4.22 8.11
CA ASN A 628 -22.20 3.91 6.87
C ASN A 628 -23.67 4.38 6.88
N GLY A 629 -24.08 5.21 7.84
CA GLY A 629 -25.46 5.72 7.93
C GLY A 629 -26.51 4.67 8.35
N LEU A 630 -26.06 3.56 8.93
CA LEU A 630 -26.88 2.45 9.39
C LEU A 630 -26.93 2.40 10.93
N LEU A 631 -27.95 1.72 11.45
CA LEU A 631 -28.08 1.37 12.86
C LEU A 631 -27.87 -0.13 13.02
N ALA A 632 -26.81 -0.52 13.75
CA ALA A 632 -26.64 -1.89 14.22
C ALA A 632 -27.26 -2.04 15.62
N THR A 633 -28.23 -2.94 15.78
CA THR A 633 -28.88 -3.23 17.06
C THR A 633 -28.75 -4.71 17.44
N PHE A 634 -28.41 -4.95 18.71
CA PHE A 634 -28.23 -6.27 19.32
C PHE A 634 -29.40 -6.61 20.26
N VAL A 635 -30.50 -5.87 20.15
CA VAL A 635 -31.71 -6.16 20.92
C VAL A 635 -32.24 -7.52 20.45
N PRO A 636 -32.50 -8.46 21.37
CA PRO A 636 -33.05 -9.76 21.01
C PRO A 636 -34.42 -9.60 20.34
N LYS A 637 -34.77 -10.60 19.53
CA LYS A 637 -35.96 -10.66 18.69
C LYS A 637 -37.28 -10.42 19.44
#